data_AF-A0A1G8TCX4-F1
#
_entry.id   AF-A0A1G8TCX4-F1
#
_cell.length_a   1.000
_cell.length_b   1.000
_cell.length_c   1.000
_cell.angle_alpha   90.00
_cell.angle_beta   90.00
_cell.angle_gamma   90.00
#
_symmetry.space_group_name_H-M   'P 1'
#
loop_
_entity.id
_entity.type
_entity.pdbx_description
1 polymer ?
#
loop_
_entity_poly.entity_id
_entity_poly.type
_entity_poly.pdbx_seq_one_letter_code
_entity_poly.pdbx_strand_id
1 'polypeptide(L)'
;MESNMNPLMPIPPAQALPFLDPFGFGRAAFDYWRDAVERSVLYMDVMRQRGNQYLEHIEKTKPNVLGFEAEVVMDGRQLPRPVNYELLRILPPEGVEVDLQARPFVVVDPRAGHGPGIGGFKPDSEVGVALRAGHPCYFIGFLPFPEPGQTVEDVVEAEIAFLRHVVASHPESSEKPMVVGNCQAGWQIMMAAALEPEAFGPILIAGAPLSYWAGERGHAPMRYSGGVTGGSWLTALVSDIGSGLFDGAWLVQNFERLNPANTWWDKQYRLYAQVDSEAERYLDFERWWGGHVVLGGEEIQYIVDNLFIGNRLSTAQLVTSDGRRIDLRNVRSPVVVFCSRGDDITPPPQALGWIRDLYEDADDVIASGQTIVYCVHDTTGHLGIFVSGSVSRKEHTEFTANIDYIDVLPPGLYETTVSSAAERSDADLIERDYLLEFKPRSIEGLNREIQHRDDDDTRFATVARVSQINMGIYRLFVQPWIRAVMTPEASRWIRRMHPIRLGYKLLSDRNPLSVPLPVLADWVRQDRHPVAEDNPFRVFERAASNQVSRNLDAWRVLRDQSTEHLFLHVYGQPLLQAMVGLYGDAYAQRRRPGREPEHLRFLEQRHAELEGRIAKGGSHAAVMRSVIHVLGGSPTTDERNFKRLRASRAELEPGSTLADFKGLVREQFFILKHYREAALAAIPALLRGDSVEAIEGHLAHIDHVLAASGGLSEHARRRYDHIKALFLQALESAAPRECPEALAEVHGELESGARAQIVARGEVERLLDQWRVPVAEGRAESAEDEEAVSEARKPPTRRRPRKR
;
A
#
# COMPACT_ATOMS: atom_id res chain seq x y z
N MET A 1 44.55 -20.30 -48.72
CA MET A 1 44.27 -19.26 -49.74
C MET A 1 43.72 -18.07 -49.00
N GLU A 2 44.61 -17.13 -48.69
CA GLU A 2 44.27 -15.85 -48.05
C GLU A 2 43.43 -15.02 -49.02
N SER A 3 42.20 -14.70 -48.61
CA SER A 3 41.34 -13.78 -49.32
C SER A 3 41.79 -12.35 -49.02
N ASN A 4 42.74 -11.85 -49.81
CA ASN A 4 43.09 -10.44 -49.89
C ASN A 4 41.88 -9.66 -50.42
N MET A 5 41.08 -9.10 -49.52
CA MET A 5 40.01 -8.16 -49.86
C MET A 5 40.61 -6.75 -49.91
N ASN A 6 40.66 -6.18 -51.12
CA ASN A 6 41.05 -4.78 -51.33
C ASN A 6 40.06 -3.86 -50.57
N PRO A 7 40.55 -2.85 -49.83
CA PRO A 7 39.67 -1.82 -49.29
C PRO A 7 38.99 -1.08 -50.45
N LEU A 8 37.68 -0.85 -50.33
CA LEU A 8 36.83 -0.21 -51.36
C LEU A 8 37.25 1.23 -51.72
N MET A 9 38.24 1.82 -51.03
CA MET A 9 38.97 3.01 -51.48
C MET A 9 40.45 2.95 -51.04
N PRO A 10 41.39 3.50 -51.83
CA PRO A 10 42.81 3.56 -51.47
C PRO A 10 42.99 4.48 -50.26
N ILE A 11 43.43 3.91 -49.14
CA ILE A 11 43.89 4.68 -47.97
C ILE A 11 45.21 5.35 -48.38
N PRO A 12 45.34 6.69 -48.31
CA PRO A 12 46.60 7.37 -48.62
C PRO A 12 47.73 6.81 -47.76
N PRO A 13 48.97 6.70 -48.27
CA PRO A 13 50.10 6.23 -47.48
C PRO A 13 50.24 7.06 -46.20
N ALA A 14 50.59 6.43 -45.07
CA ALA A 14 50.61 7.06 -43.75
C ALA A 14 51.44 8.36 -43.67
N GLN A 15 52.40 8.51 -44.59
CA GLN A 15 53.28 9.66 -44.73
C GLN A 15 52.63 10.88 -45.44
N ALA A 16 51.52 10.69 -46.17
CA ALA A 16 50.76 11.74 -46.86
C ALA A 16 49.58 12.29 -46.03
N LEU A 17 49.18 11.58 -44.96
CA LEU A 17 48.06 11.96 -44.10
C LEU A 17 48.22 13.32 -43.40
N PRO A 18 49.41 13.71 -42.88
CA PRO A 18 49.60 15.03 -42.26
C PRO A 18 49.56 16.19 -43.27
N PHE A 19 49.77 15.92 -44.56
CA PHE A 19 49.76 16.94 -45.61
C PHE A 19 48.37 17.18 -46.21
N LEU A 20 47.49 16.17 -46.18
CA LEU A 20 46.12 16.24 -46.71
C LEU A 20 45.09 16.60 -45.63
N ASP A 21 45.37 16.28 -44.37
CA ASP A 21 44.51 16.57 -43.22
C ASP A 21 45.35 16.95 -41.99
N PRO A 22 45.99 18.13 -42.00
CA PRO A 22 46.99 18.52 -40.99
C PRO A 22 46.43 18.61 -39.56
N PHE A 23 45.11 18.71 -39.42
CA PHE A 23 44.41 18.77 -38.12
C PHE A 23 43.57 17.52 -37.82
N GLY A 24 43.58 16.51 -38.69
CA GLY A 24 42.85 15.25 -38.50
C GLY A 24 41.32 15.34 -38.63
N PHE A 25 40.79 16.45 -39.15
CA PHE A 25 39.36 16.71 -39.26
C PHE A 25 38.68 15.85 -40.33
N GLY A 26 39.31 15.71 -41.50
CA GLY A 26 38.79 14.88 -42.59
C GLY A 26 38.74 13.40 -42.21
N ARG A 27 39.77 12.91 -41.51
CA ARG A 27 39.80 11.55 -40.97
C ARG A 27 38.74 11.35 -39.89
N ALA A 28 38.63 12.28 -38.95
CA ALA A 28 37.59 12.25 -37.92
C ALA A 28 36.18 12.25 -38.52
N ALA A 29 35.95 12.99 -39.60
CA ALA A 29 34.68 13.03 -40.33
C ALA A 29 34.37 11.69 -41.02
N PHE A 30 35.36 11.09 -41.69
CA PHE A 30 35.20 9.80 -42.35
C PHE A 30 34.95 8.66 -41.35
N ASP A 31 35.73 8.62 -40.27
CA ASP A 31 35.57 7.61 -39.21
C ASP A 31 34.19 7.75 -38.54
N TYR A 32 33.73 8.97 -38.28
CA TYR A 32 32.38 9.23 -37.78
C TYR A 32 31.30 8.79 -38.79
N TRP A 33 31.45 9.13 -40.07
CA TRP A 33 30.46 8.78 -41.10
C TRP A 33 30.31 7.27 -41.25
N ARG A 34 31.44 6.54 -41.28
CA ARG A 34 31.44 5.06 -41.29
C ARG A 34 30.72 4.52 -40.06
N ASP A 35 31.09 4.97 -38.86
CA ASP A 35 30.44 4.55 -37.61
C ASP A 35 28.93 4.86 -37.61
N ALA A 36 28.51 6.03 -38.11
CA ALA A 36 27.11 6.41 -38.18
C ALA A 36 26.30 5.52 -39.15
N VAL A 37 26.87 5.14 -40.29
CA VAL A 37 26.25 4.19 -41.23
C VAL A 37 26.12 2.81 -40.59
N GLU A 38 27.19 2.32 -39.96
CA GLU A 38 27.19 1.03 -39.24
C GLU A 38 26.13 1.02 -38.14
N ARG A 39 26.08 2.04 -37.27
CA ARG A 39 25.05 2.18 -36.22
C ARG A 39 23.64 2.26 -36.80
N SER A 40 23.46 2.92 -37.94
CA SER A 40 22.16 3.01 -38.61
C SER A 40 21.67 1.65 -39.12
N VAL A 41 22.57 0.84 -39.71
CA VAL A 41 22.24 -0.52 -40.16
C VAL A 41 21.84 -1.39 -38.97
N LEU A 42 22.64 -1.38 -37.90
CA LEU A 42 22.36 -2.15 -36.68
C LEU A 42 21.04 -1.69 -36.02
N TYR A 43 20.81 -0.38 -35.93
CA TYR A 43 19.57 0.18 -35.39
C TYR A 43 18.36 -0.31 -36.20
N MET A 44 18.42 -0.23 -37.54
CA MET A 44 17.35 -0.70 -38.40
C MET A 44 17.10 -2.21 -38.28
N ASP A 45 18.14 -3.02 -38.07
CA ASP A 45 17.99 -4.44 -37.79
C ASP A 45 17.33 -4.68 -36.42
N VAL A 46 17.68 -3.94 -35.36
CA VAL A 46 16.97 -4.03 -34.07
C VAL A 46 15.50 -3.63 -34.21
N MET A 47 15.20 -2.57 -34.95
CA MET A 47 13.82 -2.15 -35.20
C MET A 47 13.02 -3.19 -36.01
N ARG A 48 13.67 -3.89 -36.95
CA ARG A 48 13.13 -5.04 -37.68
C ARG A 48 12.81 -6.20 -36.73
N GLN A 49 13.76 -6.56 -35.87
CA GLN A 49 13.58 -7.61 -34.85
C GLN A 49 12.41 -7.27 -33.92
N ARG A 50 12.29 -6.01 -33.48
CA ARG A 50 11.15 -5.52 -32.70
C ARG A 50 9.82 -5.77 -33.42
N GLY A 51 9.74 -5.43 -34.70
CA GLY A 51 8.52 -5.66 -35.49
C GLY A 51 8.18 -7.14 -35.65
N ASN A 52 9.19 -8.00 -35.84
CA ASN A 52 9.00 -9.45 -35.89
C ASN A 52 8.49 -9.99 -34.55
N GLN A 53 9.12 -9.62 -33.43
CA GLN A 53 8.68 -10.01 -32.08
C GLN A 53 7.23 -9.58 -31.82
N TYR A 54 6.86 -8.37 -32.24
CA TYR A 54 5.47 -7.91 -32.17
C TYR A 54 4.52 -8.81 -32.97
N LEU A 55 4.87 -9.15 -34.21
CA LEU A 55 4.05 -10.01 -35.07
C LEU A 55 3.89 -11.42 -34.51
N GLU A 56 4.98 -12.02 -34.02
CA GLU A 56 4.97 -13.32 -33.34
C GLU A 56 4.11 -13.27 -32.07
N HIS A 57 4.24 -12.20 -31.29
CA HIS A 57 3.48 -12.02 -30.05
C HIS A 57 1.98 -11.95 -30.30
N ILE A 58 1.52 -11.15 -31.28
CA ILE A 58 0.08 -11.01 -31.57
C ILE A 58 -0.53 -12.24 -32.27
N GLU A 59 0.29 -13.16 -32.79
CA GLU A 59 -0.17 -14.44 -33.36
C GLU A 59 -0.44 -15.50 -32.29
N LYS A 60 0.04 -15.30 -31.06
CA LYS A 60 -0.26 -16.19 -29.92
C LYS A 60 -1.74 -16.13 -29.57
N THR A 61 -2.30 -17.28 -29.19
CA THR A 61 -3.69 -17.38 -28.72
C THR A 61 -3.92 -16.64 -27.39
N LYS A 62 -2.94 -16.69 -26.49
CA LYS A 62 -2.98 -16.06 -25.15
C LYS A 62 -1.70 -15.22 -24.92
N PRO A 63 -1.53 -14.11 -25.64
CA PRO A 63 -0.30 -13.34 -25.55
C PRO A 63 -0.17 -12.71 -24.16
N ASN A 64 0.92 -13.03 -23.49
CA ASN A 64 1.32 -12.45 -22.22
C ASN A 64 2.86 -12.42 -22.15
N VAL A 65 3.39 -11.69 -21.18
CA VAL A 65 4.84 -11.61 -20.93
C VAL A 65 5.24 -12.20 -19.58
N LEU A 66 4.39 -13.04 -19.00
CA LEU A 66 4.66 -13.65 -17.70
C LEU A 66 5.92 -14.53 -17.80
N GLY A 67 6.90 -14.27 -16.95
CA GLY A 67 8.20 -14.98 -16.95
C GLY A 67 8.19 -16.30 -16.19
N PHE A 68 7.03 -16.74 -15.70
CA PHE A 68 6.86 -17.95 -14.90
C PHE A 68 5.92 -18.94 -15.59
N GLU A 69 6.17 -20.23 -15.40
CA GLU A 69 5.24 -21.27 -15.81
C GLU A 69 3.99 -21.21 -14.94
N ALA A 70 2.81 -21.34 -15.55
CA ALA A 70 1.55 -21.19 -14.85
C ALA A 70 0.46 -22.10 -15.44
N GLU A 71 -0.42 -22.57 -14.58
CA GLU A 71 -1.60 -23.35 -14.94
C GLU A 71 -2.87 -22.49 -14.79
N VAL A 72 -3.81 -22.59 -15.75
CA VAL A 72 -5.11 -21.93 -15.63
C VAL A 72 -5.97 -22.76 -14.68
N VAL A 73 -6.30 -22.21 -13.52
CA VAL A 73 -7.14 -22.88 -12.50
C VAL A 73 -8.60 -22.44 -12.57
N MET A 74 -8.87 -21.25 -13.12
CA MET A 74 -10.22 -20.79 -13.42
C MET A 74 -10.24 -19.89 -14.65
N ASP A 75 -11.17 -20.15 -15.58
CA ASP A 75 -11.39 -19.37 -16.79
C ASP A 75 -12.64 -18.51 -16.63
N GLY A 76 -12.48 -17.18 -16.63
CA GLY A 76 -13.56 -16.22 -16.44
C GLY A 76 -14.65 -16.30 -17.51
N ARG A 77 -14.36 -16.87 -18.68
CA ARG A 77 -15.34 -17.08 -19.76
C ARG A 77 -16.37 -18.15 -19.42
N GLN A 78 -16.08 -18.99 -18.44
CA GLN A 78 -16.96 -20.07 -17.97
C GLN A 78 -17.83 -19.64 -16.77
N LEU A 79 -17.64 -18.42 -16.26
CA LEU A 79 -18.45 -17.87 -15.19
C LEU A 79 -19.86 -17.50 -15.69
N PRO A 80 -20.86 -17.38 -14.80
CA PRO A 80 -22.22 -17.00 -15.16
C PRO A 80 -22.31 -15.68 -15.93
N ARG A 81 -21.39 -14.75 -15.64
CA ARG A 81 -21.15 -13.53 -16.39
C ARG A 81 -19.75 -13.62 -17.01
N PRO A 82 -19.64 -14.03 -18.29
CA PRO A 82 -18.36 -14.30 -18.91
C PRO A 82 -17.47 -13.05 -18.99
N VAL A 83 -16.20 -13.21 -18.64
CA VAL A 83 -15.17 -12.18 -18.80
C VAL A 83 -13.90 -12.75 -19.41
N ASN A 84 -13.11 -11.90 -20.06
CA ASN A 84 -11.85 -12.28 -20.68
C ASN A 84 -10.68 -12.46 -19.70
N TYR A 85 -10.94 -12.67 -18.41
CA TYR A 85 -9.92 -12.82 -17.37
C TYR A 85 -9.70 -14.29 -17.01
N GLU A 86 -8.49 -14.63 -16.58
CA GLU A 86 -8.10 -15.99 -16.16
C GLU A 86 -7.33 -15.91 -14.84
N LEU A 87 -7.66 -16.82 -13.90
CA LEU A 87 -6.86 -17.06 -12.71
C LEU A 87 -5.82 -18.12 -13.03
N LEU A 88 -4.56 -17.74 -12.89
CA LEU A 88 -3.40 -18.60 -13.09
C LEU A 88 -2.78 -18.95 -11.74
N ARG A 89 -2.43 -20.22 -11.54
CA ARG A 89 -1.55 -20.63 -10.44
C ARG A 89 -0.12 -20.72 -10.97
N ILE A 90 0.80 -20.04 -10.30
CA ILE A 90 2.20 -20.01 -10.68
C ILE A 90 2.89 -21.27 -10.16
N LEU A 91 3.61 -21.96 -11.04
CA LEU A 91 4.41 -23.11 -10.68
C LEU A 91 5.77 -22.63 -10.14
N PRO A 92 6.20 -23.10 -8.94
CA PRO A 92 7.51 -22.74 -8.40
C PRO A 92 8.63 -23.16 -9.37
N PRO A 93 9.58 -22.26 -9.68
CA PRO A 93 10.79 -22.62 -10.41
C PRO A 93 11.62 -23.70 -9.69
N GLU A 94 12.48 -24.40 -10.43
CA GLU A 94 13.37 -25.42 -9.86
C GLU A 94 14.19 -24.87 -8.69
N GLY A 95 14.15 -25.56 -7.54
CA GLY A 95 14.86 -25.17 -6.32
C GLY A 95 14.12 -24.17 -5.41
N VAL A 96 12.91 -23.73 -5.76
CA VAL A 96 12.06 -22.91 -4.88
C VAL A 96 11.01 -23.79 -4.20
N GLU A 97 11.08 -23.89 -2.88
CA GLU A 97 10.07 -24.56 -2.07
C GLU A 97 8.98 -23.58 -1.64
N VAL A 98 7.72 -24.00 -1.78
CA VAL A 98 6.54 -23.23 -1.40
C VAL A 98 5.75 -23.99 -0.35
N ASP A 99 5.39 -23.30 0.73
CA ASP A 99 4.54 -23.83 1.79
C ASP A 99 3.07 -23.55 1.46
N LEU A 100 2.27 -24.60 1.27
CA LEU A 100 0.84 -24.47 0.96
C LEU A 100 0.00 -23.94 2.15
N GLN A 101 0.53 -24.00 3.38
CA GLN A 101 -0.09 -23.45 4.58
C GLN A 101 0.21 -21.95 4.75
N ALA A 102 1.28 -21.45 4.11
CA ALA A 102 1.59 -20.04 4.07
C ALA A 102 0.52 -19.24 3.32
N ARG A 103 0.43 -17.94 3.60
CA ARG A 103 -0.54 -17.04 2.99
C ARG A 103 -0.41 -17.06 1.45
N PRO A 104 -1.49 -17.27 0.69
CA PRO A 104 -1.45 -17.13 -0.76
C PRO A 104 -1.27 -15.68 -1.22
N PHE A 105 -0.54 -15.46 -2.30
CA PHE A 105 -0.35 -14.16 -2.95
C PHE A 105 -1.06 -14.14 -4.31
N VAL A 106 -1.78 -13.06 -4.60
CA VAL A 106 -2.48 -12.88 -5.87
C VAL A 106 -2.05 -11.56 -6.50
N VAL A 107 -1.32 -11.61 -7.61
CA VAL A 107 -0.86 -10.42 -8.35
C VAL A 107 -1.81 -10.15 -9.52
N VAL A 108 -2.23 -8.90 -9.68
CA VAL A 108 -3.21 -8.49 -10.69
C VAL A 108 -2.65 -7.34 -11.52
N ASP A 109 -2.54 -7.57 -12.82
CA ASP A 109 -1.95 -6.63 -13.75
C ASP A 109 -2.95 -5.61 -14.32
N PRO A 110 -2.49 -4.40 -14.66
CA PRO A 110 -3.35 -3.37 -15.22
C PRO A 110 -3.73 -3.69 -16.66
N ARG A 111 -5.03 -3.63 -16.99
CA ARG A 111 -5.54 -3.56 -18.37
C ARG A 111 -5.55 -2.11 -18.87
N ALA A 112 -4.39 -1.47 -18.84
CA ALA A 112 -4.18 -0.08 -19.26
C ALA A 112 -3.77 0.08 -20.75
N GLY A 113 -4.24 -0.82 -21.62
CA GLY A 113 -3.92 -0.83 -23.05
C GLY A 113 -2.79 -1.79 -23.45
N HIS A 114 -1.99 -2.25 -22.49
CA HIS A 114 -0.99 -3.30 -22.67
C HIS A 114 -1.52 -4.67 -22.21
N GLY A 115 -0.88 -5.74 -22.68
CA GLY A 115 -1.16 -7.13 -22.30
C GLY A 115 -0.62 -7.46 -20.91
N PRO A 116 -1.08 -8.58 -20.32
CA PRO A 116 -0.71 -8.97 -18.96
C PRO A 116 0.69 -9.62 -18.91
N GLY A 117 1.18 -9.78 -17.69
CA GLY A 117 2.41 -10.49 -17.33
C GLY A 117 3.52 -9.59 -16.78
N ILE A 118 3.29 -8.28 -16.65
CA ILE A 118 4.30 -7.33 -16.20
C ILE A 118 4.65 -7.54 -14.71
N GLY A 119 3.68 -7.83 -13.84
CA GLY A 119 3.88 -8.15 -12.42
C GLY A 119 4.65 -9.46 -12.18
N GLY A 120 4.92 -10.25 -13.23
CA GLY A 120 5.74 -11.45 -13.21
C GLY A 120 6.81 -11.49 -14.31
N PHE A 121 7.17 -10.35 -14.90
CA PHE A 121 8.02 -10.29 -16.09
C PHE A 121 9.48 -10.73 -15.85
N LYS A 122 9.97 -10.58 -14.62
CA LYS A 122 11.35 -10.89 -14.22
C LYS A 122 11.38 -11.80 -12.99
N PRO A 123 12.49 -12.52 -12.73
CA PRO A 123 12.67 -13.28 -11.49
C PRO A 123 12.56 -12.42 -10.21
N ASP A 124 12.90 -11.13 -10.30
CA ASP A 124 12.80 -10.16 -9.19
C ASP A 124 11.45 -9.42 -9.13
N SER A 125 10.45 -9.85 -9.91
CA SER A 125 9.08 -9.32 -9.90
C SER A 125 8.34 -9.60 -8.57
N GLU A 126 7.16 -9.01 -8.40
CA GLU A 126 6.31 -9.23 -7.22
C GLU A 126 6.01 -10.73 -7.01
N VAL A 127 5.70 -11.44 -8.10
CA VAL A 127 5.53 -12.91 -8.08
C VAL A 127 6.81 -13.61 -7.62
N GLY A 128 7.97 -13.20 -8.16
CA GLY A 128 9.24 -13.82 -7.81
C GLY A 128 9.67 -13.55 -6.36
N VAL A 129 9.38 -12.36 -5.83
CA VAL A 129 9.62 -12.00 -4.42
C VAL A 129 8.76 -12.87 -3.49
N ALA A 130 7.46 -13.03 -3.79
CA ALA A 130 6.56 -13.85 -3.00
C ALA A 130 6.92 -15.35 -3.03
N LEU A 131 7.28 -15.88 -4.21
CA LEU A 131 7.73 -17.27 -4.36
C LEU A 131 9.00 -17.55 -3.55
N ARG A 132 9.99 -16.65 -3.59
CA ARG A 132 11.23 -16.79 -2.78
C ARG A 132 10.98 -16.72 -1.28
N ALA A 133 9.92 -16.03 -0.86
CA ALA A 133 9.48 -16.01 0.53
C ALA A 133 8.66 -17.27 0.91
N GLY A 134 8.48 -18.22 -0.01
CA GLY A 134 7.81 -19.51 0.24
C GLY A 134 6.28 -19.47 0.11
N HIS A 135 5.71 -18.39 -0.44
CA HIS A 135 4.26 -18.24 -0.55
C HIS A 135 3.67 -18.85 -1.84
N PRO A 136 2.49 -19.50 -1.77
CA PRO A 136 1.75 -19.90 -2.97
C PRO A 136 1.35 -18.66 -3.77
N CYS A 137 1.67 -18.64 -5.07
CA CYS A 137 1.43 -17.47 -5.91
C CYS A 137 0.41 -17.76 -7.01
N TYR A 138 -0.49 -16.80 -7.19
CA TYR A 138 -1.48 -16.75 -8.24
C TYR A 138 -1.36 -15.43 -8.99
N PHE A 139 -1.83 -15.44 -10.23
CA PHE A 139 -1.82 -14.28 -11.10
C PHE A 139 -3.15 -14.17 -11.82
N ILE A 140 -3.78 -13.00 -11.77
CA ILE A 140 -4.98 -12.71 -12.54
C ILE A 140 -4.56 -12.01 -13.83
N GLY A 141 -4.69 -12.73 -14.95
CA GLY A 141 -4.39 -12.24 -16.29
C GLY A 141 -5.66 -12.03 -17.12
N PHE A 142 -5.50 -11.51 -18.33
CA PHE A 142 -6.60 -11.31 -19.26
C PHE A 142 -6.21 -11.54 -20.72
N LEU A 143 -7.18 -11.92 -21.54
CA LEU A 143 -7.02 -12.12 -22.96
C LEU A 143 -7.16 -10.79 -23.73
N PRO A 144 -6.64 -10.68 -24.97
CA PRO A 144 -6.60 -9.40 -25.69
C PRO A 144 -7.95 -8.76 -26.00
N PHE A 145 -9.02 -9.56 -26.09
CA PHE A 145 -10.36 -9.10 -26.43
C PHE A 145 -11.32 -9.40 -25.28
N PRO A 146 -12.22 -8.47 -24.92
CA PRO A 146 -13.30 -8.72 -23.96
C PRO A 146 -14.30 -9.74 -24.49
N GLU A 147 -15.03 -10.37 -23.57
CA GLU A 147 -16.22 -11.12 -23.93
C GLU A 147 -17.36 -10.17 -24.36
N PRO A 148 -18.25 -10.58 -25.28
CA PRO A 148 -19.37 -9.74 -25.70
C PRO A 148 -20.28 -9.36 -24.52
N GLY A 149 -20.50 -8.05 -24.32
CA GLY A 149 -21.35 -7.54 -23.23
C GLY A 149 -20.66 -7.48 -21.86
N GLN A 150 -19.38 -7.84 -21.77
CA GLN A 150 -18.58 -7.71 -20.54
C GLN A 150 -18.58 -6.26 -20.03
N THR A 151 -18.88 -6.10 -18.73
CA THR A 151 -18.81 -4.82 -18.02
C THR A 151 -17.71 -4.80 -16.96
N VAL A 152 -17.41 -3.62 -16.41
CA VAL A 152 -16.48 -3.50 -15.26
C VAL A 152 -17.01 -4.26 -14.04
N GLU A 153 -18.33 -4.26 -13.82
CA GLU A 153 -18.93 -5.00 -12.71
C GLU A 153 -18.71 -6.51 -12.87
N ASP A 154 -18.84 -7.05 -14.09
CA ASP A 154 -18.62 -8.48 -14.34
C ASP A 154 -17.17 -8.87 -14.07
N VAL A 155 -16.21 -7.99 -14.41
CA VAL A 155 -14.79 -8.20 -14.10
C VAL A 155 -14.55 -8.21 -12.59
N VAL A 156 -15.16 -7.28 -11.85
CA VAL A 156 -15.06 -7.24 -10.38
C VAL A 156 -15.67 -8.50 -9.75
N GLU A 157 -16.81 -8.98 -10.24
CA GLU A 157 -17.42 -10.24 -9.79
C GLU A 157 -16.55 -11.46 -10.13
N ALA A 158 -15.88 -11.46 -11.28
CA ALA A 158 -14.92 -12.51 -11.63
C ALA A 158 -13.71 -12.51 -10.70
N GLU A 159 -13.14 -11.35 -10.37
CA GLU A 159 -12.05 -11.22 -9.39
C GLU A 159 -12.46 -11.76 -8.01
N ILE A 160 -13.69 -11.45 -7.56
CA ILE A 160 -14.26 -12.03 -6.34
C ILE A 160 -14.34 -13.56 -6.43
N ALA A 161 -14.83 -14.10 -7.54
CA ALA A 161 -14.91 -15.54 -7.76
C ALA A 161 -13.52 -16.21 -7.74
N PHE A 162 -12.53 -15.57 -8.36
CA PHE A 162 -11.14 -16.01 -8.36
C PHE A 162 -10.56 -16.05 -6.95
N LEU A 163 -10.76 -15.02 -6.13
CA LEU A 163 -10.26 -15.03 -4.75
C LEU A 163 -10.96 -16.06 -3.87
N ARG A 164 -12.27 -16.25 -4.04
CA ARG A 164 -12.99 -17.35 -3.36
C ARG A 164 -12.41 -18.71 -3.74
N HIS A 165 -12.03 -18.91 -5.00
CA HIS A 165 -11.34 -20.12 -5.44
C HIS A 165 -9.94 -20.26 -4.82
N VAL A 166 -9.15 -19.19 -4.73
CA VAL A 166 -7.86 -19.21 -4.04
C VAL A 166 -8.03 -19.59 -2.56
N VAL A 167 -8.99 -18.97 -1.85
CA VAL A 167 -9.29 -19.31 -0.44
C VAL A 167 -9.68 -20.78 -0.31
N ALA A 168 -10.56 -21.28 -1.18
CA ALA A 168 -10.98 -22.69 -1.17
C ALA A 168 -9.84 -23.68 -1.48
N SER A 169 -8.86 -23.26 -2.27
CA SER A 169 -7.67 -24.07 -2.60
C SER A 169 -6.64 -24.14 -1.46
N HIS A 170 -6.78 -23.32 -0.42
CA HIS A 170 -5.88 -23.27 0.72
C HIS A 170 -6.63 -23.43 2.06
N PRO A 171 -7.35 -24.54 2.29
CA PRO A 171 -8.20 -24.72 3.46
C PRO A 171 -7.42 -24.81 4.78
N GLU A 172 -6.15 -25.21 4.72
CA GLU A 172 -5.25 -25.28 5.88
C GLU A 172 -4.57 -23.93 6.19
N SER A 173 -4.65 -22.96 5.27
CA SER A 173 -4.11 -21.64 5.54
C SER A 173 -5.03 -20.89 6.49
N SER A 174 -4.49 -20.47 7.63
CA SER A 174 -5.23 -19.64 8.59
C SER A 174 -5.42 -18.19 8.12
N GLU A 175 -4.80 -17.80 7.00
CA GLU A 175 -4.70 -16.42 6.55
C GLU A 175 -5.30 -16.21 5.15
N LYS A 176 -6.02 -15.10 4.98
CA LYS A 176 -6.62 -14.71 3.70
C LYS A 176 -5.55 -14.24 2.71
N PRO A 177 -5.79 -14.40 1.39
CA PRO A 177 -4.80 -14.07 0.37
C PRO A 177 -4.39 -12.59 0.40
N MET A 178 -3.10 -12.32 0.27
CA MET A 178 -2.61 -10.98 -0.03
C MET A 178 -2.85 -10.68 -1.50
N VAL A 179 -3.39 -9.50 -1.81
CA VAL A 179 -3.65 -9.11 -3.20
C VAL A 179 -2.82 -7.89 -3.57
N VAL A 180 -2.09 -7.98 -4.68
CA VAL A 180 -1.31 -6.88 -5.25
C VAL A 180 -2.01 -6.37 -6.50
N GLY A 181 -2.52 -5.15 -6.45
CA GLY A 181 -3.21 -4.49 -7.56
C GLY A 181 -2.35 -3.39 -8.18
N ASN A 182 -1.85 -3.64 -9.39
CA ASN A 182 -0.98 -2.72 -10.10
C ASN A 182 -1.76 -1.71 -10.94
N CYS A 183 -1.47 -0.42 -10.77
CA CYS A 183 -2.07 0.68 -11.52
C CYS A 183 -3.61 0.56 -11.62
N GLN A 184 -4.15 0.29 -12.81
CA GLN A 184 -5.57 0.15 -13.08
C GLN A 184 -6.22 -1.02 -12.32
N ALA A 185 -5.49 -2.10 -12.06
CA ALA A 185 -6.02 -3.23 -11.28
C ALA A 185 -6.24 -2.84 -9.80
N GLY A 186 -5.48 -1.87 -9.27
CA GLY A 186 -5.60 -1.46 -7.87
C GLY A 186 -6.99 -0.94 -7.52
N TRP A 187 -7.61 -0.13 -8.39
CA TRP A 187 -8.98 0.32 -8.12
C TRP A 187 -10.03 -0.78 -8.32
N GLN A 188 -9.81 -1.75 -9.22
CA GLN A 188 -10.73 -2.89 -9.40
C GLN A 188 -10.76 -3.76 -8.15
N ILE A 189 -9.58 -4.11 -7.65
CA ILE A 189 -9.41 -4.86 -6.41
C ILE A 189 -10.00 -4.12 -5.21
N MET A 190 -9.85 -2.80 -5.14
CA MET A 190 -10.51 -2.01 -4.10
C MET A 190 -12.04 -2.02 -4.21
N MET A 191 -12.62 -2.06 -5.43
CA MET A 191 -14.06 -2.26 -5.61
C MET A 191 -14.49 -3.66 -5.14
N ALA A 192 -13.76 -4.70 -5.53
CA ALA A 192 -14.02 -6.08 -5.12
C ALA A 192 -13.94 -6.25 -3.59
N ALA A 193 -12.91 -5.69 -2.96
CA ALA A 193 -12.71 -5.75 -1.51
C ALA A 193 -13.77 -4.94 -0.72
N ALA A 194 -14.32 -3.88 -1.33
CA ALA A 194 -15.43 -3.13 -0.72
C ALA A 194 -16.76 -3.90 -0.79
N LEU A 195 -16.96 -4.74 -1.82
CA LEU A 195 -18.15 -5.56 -1.98
C LEU A 195 -18.08 -6.86 -1.15
N GLU A 196 -16.92 -7.49 -1.12
CA GLU A 196 -16.70 -8.81 -0.50
C GLU A 196 -15.45 -8.81 0.39
N PRO A 197 -15.45 -8.00 1.48
CA PRO A 197 -14.26 -7.82 2.33
C PRO A 197 -13.76 -9.12 2.95
N GLU A 198 -14.63 -10.13 3.08
CA GLU A 198 -14.25 -11.41 3.66
C GLU A 198 -13.33 -12.24 2.77
N ALA A 199 -13.26 -11.97 1.47
CA ALA A 199 -12.39 -12.69 0.53
C ALA A 199 -10.93 -12.20 0.53
N PHE A 200 -10.63 -11.07 1.19
CA PHE A 200 -9.34 -10.39 1.07
C PHE A 200 -8.55 -10.43 2.38
N GLY A 201 -7.25 -10.73 2.29
CA GLY A 201 -6.25 -10.37 3.29
C GLY A 201 -5.71 -8.96 3.01
N PRO A 202 -4.48 -8.65 3.42
CA PRO A 202 -3.82 -7.38 3.09
C PRO A 202 -3.82 -7.06 1.59
N ILE A 203 -4.02 -5.80 1.24
CA ILE A 203 -4.09 -5.31 -0.14
C ILE A 203 -2.95 -4.34 -0.37
N LEU A 204 -2.08 -4.60 -1.35
CA LEU A 204 -1.07 -3.65 -1.82
C LEU A 204 -1.54 -3.05 -3.15
N ILE A 205 -1.75 -1.74 -3.18
CA ILE A 205 -2.02 -1.01 -4.43
C ILE A 205 -0.78 -0.19 -4.81
N ALA A 206 -0.21 -0.50 -5.97
CA ALA A 206 1.03 0.08 -6.46
C ALA A 206 0.75 0.98 -7.66
N GLY A 207 0.98 2.30 -7.52
CA GLY A 207 0.74 3.28 -8.58
C GLY A 207 -0.73 3.39 -9.01
N ALA A 208 -1.68 3.04 -8.14
CA ALA A 208 -3.11 2.98 -8.47
C ALA A 208 -3.84 4.30 -8.13
N PRO A 209 -4.50 4.97 -9.11
CA PRO A 209 -5.26 6.18 -8.85
C PRO A 209 -6.63 5.82 -8.26
N LEU A 210 -6.95 6.43 -7.10
CA LEU A 210 -8.28 6.31 -6.48
C LEU A 210 -9.00 7.67 -6.39
N SER A 211 -8.27 8.79 -6.40
CA SER A 211 -8.84 10.15 -6.44
C SER A 211 -8.37 10.90 -7.68
N TYR A 212 -9.19 10.88 -8.73
CA TYR A 212 -8.80 11.34 -10.07
C TYR A 212 -8.78 12.87 -10.22
N TRP A 213 -9.49 13.58 -9.35
CA TRP A 213 -9.48 15.05 -9.33
C TRP A 213 -8.31 15.61 -8.52
N ALA A 214 -7.74 14.84 -7.59
CA ALA A 214 -6.60 15.27 -6.79
C ALA A 214 -5.34 15.46 -7.66
N GLY A 215 -4.47 16.38 -7.26
CA GLY A 215 -3.29 16.73 -8.04
C GLY A 215 -2.70 18.07 -7.64
N GLU A 216 -1.40 18.19 -7.88
CA GLU A 216 -0.62 19.42 -7.71
C GLU A 216 -0.69 20.28 -8.98
N ARG A 217 -0.83 21.59 -8.83
CA ARG A 217 -0.83 22.50 -10.00
C ARG A 217 0.59 22.65 -10.54
N GLY A 218 0.71 22.70 -11.87
CA GLY A 218 1.99 22.76 -12.57
C GLY A 218 2.72 21.42 -12.67
N HIS A 219 2.15 20.32 -12.15
CA HIS A 219 2.70 18.97 -12.23
C HIS A 219 1.64 17.98 -12.72
N ALA A 220 2.05 16.89 -13.40
CA ALA A 220 1.18 15.79 -13.85
C ALA A 220 -0.19 16.24 -14.42
N PRO A 221 -0.23 17.01 -15.53
CA PRO A 221 -1.45 17.68 -16.03
C PRO A 221 -2.47 16.71 -16.63
N MET A 222 -2.19 15.41 -16.67
CA MET A 222 -3.05 14.40 -17.30
C MET A 222 -4.48 14.43 -16.76
N ARG A 223 -4.68 14.79 -15.48
CA ARG A 223 -6.01 14.95 -14.85
C ARG A 223 -6.93 15.93 -15.59
N TYR A 224 -6.38 16.93 -16.28
CA TYR A 224 -7.16 17.95 -16.98
C TYR A 224 -7.65 17.50 -18.37
N SER A 225 -7.10 16.40 -18.91
CA SER A 225 -7.32 15.97 -20.30
C SER A 225 -8.80 15.80 -20.63
N GLY A 226 -9.56 15.16 -19.72
CA GLY A 226 -11.00 14.97 -19.90
C GLY A 226 -11.78 16.27 -19.96
N GLY A 227 -11.33 17.33 -19.29
CA GLY A 227 -11.90 18.67 -19.43
C GLY A 227 -11.56 19.28 -20.79
N VAL A 228 -10.29 19.26 -21.19
CA VAL A 228 -9.86 19.86 -22.46
C VAL A 228 -10.53 19.22 -23.68
N THR A 229 -10.85 17.92 -23.63
CA THR A 229 -11.60 17.23 -24.71
C THR A 229 -13.12 17.42 -24.65
N GLY A 230 -13.62 18.18 -23.67
CA GLY A 230 -15.06 18.39 -23.48
C GLY A 230 -15.79 17.17 -22.92
N GLY A 231 -15.09 16.30 -22.20
CA GLY A 231 -15.66 15.14 -21.53
C GLY A 231 -15.38 13.80 -22.22
N SER A 232 -16.19 12.80 -21.88
CA SER A 232 -16.03 11.40 -22.27
C SER A 232 -16.64 11.03 -23.63
N TRP A 233 -17.30 11.96 -24.33
CA TRP A 233 -17.96 11.68 -25.61
C TRP A 233 -16.99 11.13 -26.68
N LEU A 234 -15.71 11.52 -26.61
CA LEU A 234 -14.67 10.99 -27.49
C LEU A 234 -14.40 9.50 -27.24
N THR A 235 -14.52 9.04 -26.00
CA THR A 235 -14.41 7.62 -25.63
C THR A 235 -15.51 6.81 -26.31
N ALA A 236 -16.76 7.31 -26.27
CA ALA A 236 -17.87 6.68 -26.99
C ALA A 236 -17.64 6.70 -28.50
N LEU A 237 -17.23 7.84 -29.07
CA LEU A 237 -16.94 7.95 -30.50
C LEU A 237 -15.90 6.94 -30.97
N VAL A 238 -14.75 6.86 -30.30
CA VAL A 238 -13.67 5.93 -30.66
C VAL A 238 -14.15 4.48 -30.52
N SER A 239 -14.97 4.19 -29.50
CA SER A 239 -15.56 2.85 -29.32
C SER A 239 -16.57 2.50 -30.42
N ASP A 240 -17.42 3.44 -30.84
CA ASP A 240 -18.38 3.23 -31.92
C ASP A 240 -17.68 3.08 -33.28
N ILE A 241 -16.59 3.83 -33.53
CA ILE A 241 -15.67 3.60 -34.66
C ILE A 241 -15.06 2.19 -34.58
N GLY A 242 -14.75 1.74 -33.37
CA GLY A 242 -14.28 0.39 -33.12
C GLY A 242 -15.36 -0.70 -33.19
N SER A 243 -16.59 -0.39 -33.59
CA SER A 243 -17.73 -1.30 -33.60
C SER A 243 -18.05 -1.86 -32.20
N GLY A 244 -18.04 -0.99 -31.18
CA GLY A 244 -18.30 -1.34 -29.78
C GLY A 244 -17.04 -1.73 -29.00
N LEU A 245 -15.87 -1.63 -29.60
CA LEU A 245 -14.58 -1.96 -28.99
C LEU A 245 -13.67 -0.72 -28.94
N PHE A 246 -13.05 -0.48 -27.81
CA PHE A 246 -12.05 0.56 -27.65
C PHE A 246 -10.65 0.00 -27.84
N ASP A 247 -9.92 0.55 -28.81
CA ASP A 247 -8.55 0.13 -29.10
C ASP A 247 -7.56 0.66 -28.06
N GLY A 248 -6.96 -0.23 -27.26
CA GLY A 248 -6.01 0.13 -26.21
C GLY A 248 -4.75 0.83 -26.70
N ALA A 249 -4.44 0.80 -28.01
CA ALA A 249 -3.37 1.61 -28.59
C ALA A 249 -3.56 3.11 -28.40
N TRP A 250 -4.79 3.60 -28.22
CA TRP A 250 -5.05 4.99 -27.86
C TRP A 250 -4.64 5.31 -26.42
N LEU A 251 -4.75 4.35 -25.48
CA LEU A 251 -4.25 4.52 -24.11
C LEU A 251 -2.72 4.53 -24.09
N VAL A 252 -2.09 3.59 -24.78
CA VAL A 252 -0.62 3.55 -24.93
C VAL A 252 -0.11 4.86 -25.54
N GLN A 253 -0.78 5.37 -26.57
CA GLN A 253 -0.43 6.66 -27.17
C GLN A 253 -0.55 7.83 -26.18
N ASN A 254 -1.51 7.80 -25.26
CA ASN A 254 -1.63 8.84 -24.24
C ASN A 254 -0.46 8.80 -23.27
N PHE A 255 -0.01 7.62 -22.83
CA PHE A 255 1.20 7.48 -22.01
C PHE A 255 2.46 7.96 -22.75
N GLU A 256 2.60 7.58 -24.02
CA GLU A 256 3.71 8.00 -24.88
C GLU A 256 3.81 9.53 -25.03
N ARG A 257 2.66 10.22 -25.01
CA ARG A 257 2.57 11.69 -25.09
C ARG A 257 2.94 12.40 -23.80
N LEU A 258 3.01 11.72 -22.65
CA LEU A 258 3.41 12.36 -21.40
C LEU A 258 4.85 12.88 -21.48
N ASN A 259 5.75 12.07 -22.05
CA ASN A 259 7.15 12.44 -22.24
C ASN A 259 7.58 12.31 -23.72
N PRO A 260 7.25 13.30 -24.58
CA PRO A 260 7.63 13.32 -26.00
C PRO A 260 9.15 13.32 -26.23
N ALA A 261 9.93 13.97 -25.36
CA ALA A 261 11.40 13.97 -25.47
C ALA A 261 11.94 12.54 -25.39
N ASN A 262 11.51 11.78 -24.37
CA ASN A 262 11.89 10.39 -24.22
C ASN A 262 11.31 9.49 -25.32
N THR A 263 10.01 9.56 -25.57
CA THR A 263 9.32 8.64 -26.49
C THR A 263 9.74 8.81 -27.95
N TRP A 264 9.78 10.06 -28.43
CA TRP A 264 10.05 10.35 -29.84
C TRP A 264 11.54 10.47 -30.15
N TRP A 265 12.38 10.76 -29.15
CA TRP A 265 13.81 11.00 -29.35
C TRP A 265 14.71 10.16 -28.45
N ASP A 266 14.79 10.42 -27.13
CA ASP A 266 15.87 9.91 -26.28
C ASP A 266 15.96 8.38 -26.27
N LYS A 267 14.83 7.69 -26.19
CA LYS A 267 14.78 6.23 -26.23
C LYS A 267 15.35 5.67 -27.54
N GLN A 268 14.99 6.29 -28.67
CA GLN A 268 15.46 5.87 -29.99
C GLN A 268 16.92 6.25 -30.21
N TYR A 269 17.31 7.46 -29.81
CA TYR A 269 18.68 7.94 -29.91
C TYR A 269 19.61 7.14 -29.01
N ARG A 270 19.20 6.76 -27.80
CA ARG A 270 20.00 5.90 -26.91
C ARG A 270 20.26 4.55 -27.55
N LEU A 271 19.23 3.91 -28.11
CA LEU A 271 19.39 2.67 -28.86
C LEU A 271 20.35 2.86 -30.04
N TYR A 272 20.18 3.90 -30.85
CA TYR A 272 21.06 4.20 -31.97
C TYR A 272 22.52 4.46 -31.53
N ALA A 273 22.71 5.24 -30.46
CA ALA A 273 24.02 5.66 -29.99
C ALA A 273 24.79 4.57 -29.26
N GLN A 274 24.09 3.59 -28.68
CA GLN A 274 24.62 2.46 -27.90
C GLN A 274 24.14 1.11 -28.45
N VAL A 275 23.98 1.02 -29.77
CA VAL A 275 23.33 -0.14 -30.42
C VAL A 275 24.04 -1.47 -30.12
N ASP A 276 25.34 -1.41 -29.86
CA ASP A 276 26.19 -2.57 -29.56
C ASP A 276 25.86 -3.20 -28.17
N SER A 277 25.23 -2.47 -27.24
CA SER A 277 24.93 -2.95 -25.88
C SER A 277 23.46 -2.78 -25.45
N GLU A 278 22.72 -1.86 -26.06
CA GLU A 278 21.36 -1.48 -25.65
C GLU A 278 20.26 -2.31 -26.32
N ALA A 279 20.60 -3.06 -27.39
CA ALA A 279 19.62 -3.77 -28.22
C ALA A 279 18.75 -4.77 -27.45
N GLU A 280 19.36 -5.63 -26.62
CA GLU A 280 18.64 -6.66 -25.86
C GLU A 280 17.66 -6.04 -24.86
N ARG A 281 18.14 -5.09 -24.05
CA ARG A 281 17.32 -4.36 -23.08
C ARG A 281 16.14 -3.64 -23.73
N TYR A 282 16.36 -3.05 -24.91
CA TYR A 282 15.32 -2.37 -25.68
C TYR A 282 14.26 -3.36 -26.19
N LEU A 283 14.68 -4.47 -26.80
CA LEU A 283 13.78 -5.49 -27.33
C LEU A 283 12.92 -6.14 -26.23
N ASP A 284 13.52 -6.44 -25.07
CA ASP A 284 12.79 -7.00 -23.93
C ASP A 284 11.68 -6.06 -23.45
N PHE A 285 11.97 -4.76 -23.35
CA PHE A 285 10.95 -3.77 -23.00
C PHE A 285 9.85 -3.67 -24.07
N GLU A 286 10.24 -3.63 -25.35
CA GLU A 286 9.29 -3.52 -26.47
C GLU A 286 8.38 -4.74 -26.63
N ARG A 287 8.84 -5.93 -26.21
CA ARG A 287 8.02 -7.14 -26.21
C ARG A 287 6.73 -6.96 -25.39
N TRP A 288 6.82 -6.27 -24.26
CA TRP A 288 5.65 -5.92 -23.46
C TRP A 288 4.95 -4.67 -23.98
N TRP A 289 5.70 -3.59 -24.26
CA TRP A 289 5.15 -2.30 -24.68
C TRP A 289 4.33 -2.39 -25.98
N GLY A 290 4.72 -3.27 -26.89
CA GLY A 290 3.99 -3.52 -28.14
C GLY A 290 2.72 -4.35 -27.98
N GLY A 291 2.48 -4.99 -26.83
CA GLY A 291 1.37 -5.92 -26.58
C GLY A 291 0.01 -5.25 -26.41
N HIS A 292 -0.52 -4.61 -27.45
CA HIS A 292 -1.75 -3.83 -27.34
C HIS A 292 -3.02 -4.70 -27.19
N VAL A 293 -3.83 -4.43 -26.16
CA VAL A 293 -5.12 -5.08 -25.93
C VAL A 293 -6.31 -4.18 -26.28
N VAL A 294 -7.52 -4.72 -26.21
CA VAL A 294 -8.77 -4.04 -26.54
C VAL A 294 -9.67 -4.04 -25.30
N LEU A 295 -10.42 -2.96 -25.11
CA LEU A 295 -11.44 -2.84 -24.08
C LEU A 295 -12.85 -2.84 -24.71
N GLY A 296 -13.85 -3.32 -23.98
CA GLY A 296 -15.24 -3.13 -24.36
C GLY A 296 -15.58 -1.65 -24.31
N GLY A 297 -16.37 -1.17 -25.28
CA GLY A 297 -16.77 0.23 -25.33
C GLY A 297 -17.51 0.67 -24.07
N GLU A 298 -18.35 -0.22 -23.51
CA GLU A 298 -19.03 0.01 -22.24
C GLU A 298 -18.07 0.04 -21.05
N GLU A 299 -17.07 -0.84 -21.02
CA GLU A 299 -16.06 -0.89 -19.96
C GLU A 299 -15.28 0.43 -19.87
N ILE A 300 -14.69 0.86 -20.98
CA ILE A 300 -13.90 2.11 -20.98
C ILE A 300 -14.78 3.33 -20.72
N GLN A 301 -16.02 3.31 -21.19
CA GLN A 301 -16.96 4.41 -20.96
C GLN A 301 -17.31 4.50 -19.47
N TYR A 302 -17.57 3.37 -18.82
CA TYR A 302 -17.79 3.30 -17.37
C TYR A 302 -16.58 3.85 -16.60
N ILE A 303 -15.36 3.43 -16.98
CA ILE A 303 -14.12 3.88 -16.35
C ILE A 303 -13.97 5.40 -16.47
N VAL A 304 -14.10 5.95 -17.67
CA VAL A 304 -13.90 7.40 -17.89
C VAL A 304 -15.00 8.22 -17.21
N ASP A 305 -16.26 7.82 -17.33
CA ASP A 305 -17.39 8.55 -16.74
C ASP A 305 -17.36 8.55 -15.21
N ASN A 306 -17.11 7.38 -14.62
CA ASN A 306 -17.26 7.23 -13.18
C ASN A 306 -15.96 7.52 -12.43
N LEU A 307 -14.80 7.19 -12.99
CA LEU A 307 -13.52 7.33 -12.30
C LEU A 307 -12.83 8.64 -12.68
N PHE A 308 -12.39 8.76 -13.93
CA PHE A 308 -11.57 9.90 -14.37
C PHE A 308 -12.32 11.25 -14.33
N ILE A 309 -13.54 11.29 -14.89
CA ILE A 309 -14.33 12.53 -14.93
C ILE A 309 -15.20 12.67 -13.69
N GLY A 310 -15.83 11.58 -13.25
CA GLY A 310 -16.82 11.62 -12.16
C GLY A 310 -16.24 11.53 -10.76
N ASN A 311 -15.04 10.98 -10.57
CA ASN A 311 -14.41 10.72 -9.27
C ASN A 311 -15.35 10.05 -8.24
N ARG A 312 -16.16 9.10 -8.72
CA ARG A 312 -17.26 8.47 -7.98
C ARG A 312 -16.82 7.38 -7.00
N LEU A 313 -15.66 6.78 -7.23
CA LEU A 313 -15.10 5.74 -6.35
C LEU A 313 -14.67 6.33 -5.00
N SER A 314 -13.87 7.41 -5.02
CA SER A 314 -13.43 8.13 -3.81
C SER A 314 -14.55 8.87 -3.07
N THR A 315 -15.77 8.88 -3.61
CA THR A 315 -16.94 9.55 -3.02
C THR A 315 -18.09 8.59 -2.74
N ALA A 316 -17.85 7.27 -2.83
CA ALA A 316 -18.84 6.21 -2.61
C ALA A 316 -20.15 6.39 -3.40
N GLN A 317 -20.06 6.90 -4.63
CA GLN A 317 -21.22 7.17 -5.50
C GLN A 317 -21.50 6.04 -6.51
N LEU A 318 -20.66 5.00 -6.51
CA LEU A 318 -20.83 3.83 -7.37
C LEU A 318 -21.81 2.85 -6.72
N VAL A 319 -22.72 2.33 -7.55
CA VAL A 319 -23.72 1.32 -7.17
C VAL A 319 -23.73 0.29 -8.28
N THR A 320 -23.63 -0.98 -7.89
CA THR A 320 -23.73 -2.13 -8.79
C THR A 320 -25.16 -2.33 -9.28
N SER A 321 -25.33 -3.14 -10.32
CA SER A 321 -26.62 -3.45 -10.94
C SER A 321 -27.64 -4.06 -9.96
N ASP A 322 -27.16 -4.76 -8.92
CA ASP A 322 -28.00 -5.37 -7.87
C ASP A 322 -28.29 -4.45 -6.67
N GLY A 323 -27.77 -3.21 -6.70
CA GLY A 323 -28.02 -2.20 -5.67
C GLY A 323 -26.97 -2.14 -4.56
N ARG A 324 -25.93 -2.98 -4.56
CA ARG A 324 -24.82 -2.84 -3.59
C ARG A 324 -23.99 -1.59 -3.90
N ARG A 325 -23.79 -0.74 -2.89
CA ARG A 325 -22.93 0.45 -2.98
C ARG A 325 -21.46 0.04 -2.83
N ILE A 326 -20.63 0.53 -3.73
CA ILE A 326 -19.17 0.41 -3.63
C ILE A 326 -18.67 1.58 -2.78
N ASP A 327 -18.37 1.29 -1.51
CA ASP A 327 -17.83 2.26 -0.54
C ASP A 327 -16.54 1.68 0.04
N LEU A 328 -15.39 2.33 -0.21
CA LEU A 328 -14.09 1.81 0.24
C LEU A 328 -13.95 1.78 1.77
N ARG A 329 -14.85 2.44 2.52
CA ARG A 329 -14.95 2.30 3.98
C ARG A 329 -15.44 0.92 4.43
N ASN A 330 -15.96 0.11 3.50
CA ASN A 330 -16.38 -1.26 3.74
C ASN A 330 -15.25 -2.28 3.64
N VAL A 331 -14.09 -1.92 3.07
CA VAL A 331 -12.88 -2.76 3.12
C VAL A 331 -12.60 -3.09 4.60
N ARG A 332 -12.05 -4.26 4.93
CA ARG A 332 -11.73 -4.62 6.34
C ARG A 332 -10.29 -5.03 6.55
N SER A 333 -9.58 -5.20 5.45
CA SER A 333 -8.21 -5.64 5.42
C SER A 333 -7.26 -4.46 5.29
N PRO A 334 -6.03 -4.55 5.82
CA PRO A 334 -5.09 -3.46 5.70
C PRO A 334 -4.77 -3.12 4.24
N VAL A 335 -4.76 -1.83 3.92
CA VAL A 335 -4.46 -1.32 2.58
C VAL A 335 -3.10 -0.64 2.62
N VAL A 336 -2.16 -1.15 1.84
CA VAL A 336 -0.85 -0.56 1.59
C VAL A 336 -0.90 0.22 0.27
N VAL A 337 -0.63 1.52 0.32
CA VAL A 337 -0.59 2.41 -0.84
C VAL A 337 0.86 2.73 -1.16
N PHE A 338 1.37 2.23 -2.28
CA PHE A 338 2.72 2.55 -2.75
C PHE A 338 2.67 3.50 -3.94
N CYS A 339 3.22 4.71 -3.76
CA CYS A 339 3.22 5.77 -4.77
C CYS A 339 4.57 6.49 -4.80
N SER A 340 4.81 7.30 -5.84
CA SER A 340 6.06 8.06 -5.95
C SER A 340 5.86 9.47 -6.46
N ARG A 341 6.68 10.42 -5.98
CA ARG A 341 6.74 11.80 -6.49
C ARG A 341 7.28 11.88 -7.93
N GLY A 342 7.99 10.85 -8.39
CA GLY A 342 8.42 10.72 -9.79
C GLY A 342 7.33 10.20 -10.73
N ASP A 343 6.13 9.87 -10.23
CA ASP A 343 5.02 9.36 -11.01
C ASP A 343 4.16 10.48 -11.60
N ASP A 344 4.26 10.67 -12.93
CA ASP A 344 3.45 11.63 -13.69
C ASP A 344 2.04 11.10 -14.07
N ILE A 345 1.77 9.81 -13.81
CA ILE A 345 0.49 9.15 -14.12
C ILE A 345 -0.38 9.12 -12.87
N THR A 346 0.15 8.61 -11.76
CA THR A 346 -0.52 8.50 -10.47
C THR A 346 0.32 9.15 -9.36
N PRO A 347 0.46 10.49 -9.35
CA PRO A 347 1.22 11.18 -8.32
C PRO A 347 0.57 10.99 -6.92
N PRO A 348 1.29 11.26 -5.81
CA PRO A 348 0.78 11.03 -4.45
C PRO A 348 -0.62 11.63 -4.18
N PRO A 349 -0.99 12.83 -4.67
CA PRO A 349 -2.36 13.32 -4.57
C PRO A 349 -3.43 12.35 -5.10
N GLN A 350 -3.19 11.71 -6.24
CA GLN A 350 -4.16 10.79 -6.85
C GLN A 350 -4.22 9.44 -6.17
N ALA A 351 -3.07 8.94 -5.70
CA ALA A 351 -2.98 7.69 -4.95
C ALA A 351 -3.59 7.79 -3.55
N LEU A 352 -3.44 8.95 -2.88
CA LEU A 352 -3.80 9.14 -1.46
C LEU A 352 -5.05 10.00 -1.24
N GLY A 353 -5.48 10.76 -2.24
CA GLY A 353 -6.56 11.74 -2.12
C GLY A 353 -7.88 11.14 -1.64
N TRP A 354 -8.14 9.86 -1.96
CA TRP A 354 -9.36 9.15 -1.59
C TRP A 354 -9.55 9.02 -0.07
N ILE A 355 -8.46 9.03 0.70
CA ILE A 355 -8.50 8.95 2.16
C ILE A 355 -9.19 10.19 2.71
N ARG A 356 -8.77 11.39 2.28
CA ARG A 356 -9.43 12.66 2.63
C ARG A 356 -10.86 12.75 2.10
N ASP A 357 -11.13 12.10 0.96
CA ASP A 357 -12.42 12.16 0.31
C ASP A 357 -13.51 11.36 1.07
N LEU A 358 -13.10 10.26 1.70
CA LEU A 358 -13.98 9.35 2.43
C LEU A 358 -14.02 9.59 3.93
N TYR A 359 -12.88 9.95 4.54
CA TYR A 359 -12.72 10.07 5.99
C TYR A 359 -12.57 11.54 6.41
N GLU A 360 -13.23 11.93 7.50
CA GLU A 360 -13.10 13.29 8.04
C GLU A 360 -11.75 13.52 8.73
N ASP A 361 -11.33 12.56 9.56
CA ASP A 361 -10.08 12.59 10.29
C ASP A 361 -9.54 11.17 10.54
N ALA A 362 -8.44 11.06 11.32
CA ALA A 362 -7.86 9.77 11.65
C ALA A 362 -8.74 8.93 12.58
N ASP A 363 -9.61 9.56 13.39
CA ASP A 363 -10.51 8.83 14.28
C ASP A 363 -11.65 8.18 13.47
N ASP A 364 -12.09 8.78 12.36
CA ASP A 364 -13.03 8.19 11.39
C ASP A 364 -12.44 6.95 10.68
N VAL A 365 -11.14 6.99 10.30
CA VAL A 365 -10.41 5.82 9.76
C VAL A 365 -10.40 4.68 10.79
N ILE A 366 -10.05 5.01 12.05
CA ILE A 366 -9.99 4.09 13.18
C ILE A 366 -11.38 3.46 13.43
N ALA A 367 -12.42 4.27 13.52
CA ALA A 367 -13.77 3.80 13.80
C ALA A 367 -14.38 2.98 12.66
N SER A 368 -13.94 3.22 11.42
CA SER A 368 -14.24 2.38 10.25
C SER A 368 -13.45 1.06 10.24
N GLY A 369 -12.64 0.79 11.27
CA GLY A 369 -11.83 -0.41 11.38
C GLY A 369 -10.73 -0.52 10.32
N GLN A 370 -10.36 0.59 9.67
CA GLN A 370 -9.39 0.59 8.59
C GLN A 370 -7.96 0.72 9.09
N THR A 371 -7.07 -0.08 8.51
CA THR A 371 -5.63 0.13 8.60
C THR A 371 -5.13 0.56 7.22
N ILE A 372 -4.65 1.79 7.11
CA ILE A 372 -4.10 2.34 5.87
C ILE A 372 -2.63 2.66 6.08
N VAL A 373 -1.76 2.01 5.32
CA VAL A 373 -0.32 2.26 5.30
C VAL A 373 0.00 2.90 3.96
N TYR A 374 0.76 3.99 3.95
CA TYR A 374 1.22 4.58 2.69
C TYR A 374 2.73 4.78 2.67
N CYS A 375 3.32 4.56 1.51
CA CYS A 375 4.74 4.79 1.23
C CYS A 375 4.86 5.72 0.03
N VAL A 376 5.62 6.82 0.20
CA VAL A 376 5.89 7.80 -0.85
C VAL A 376 7.37 7.74 -1.21
N HIS A 377 7.70 7.18 -2.37
CA HIS A 377 9.06 7.16 -2.89
C HIS A 377 9.39 8.47 -3.62
N ASP A 378 10.64 8.94 -3.57
CA ASP A 378 10.98 10.27 -4.07
C ASP A 378 11.12 10.37 -5.60
N THR A 379 11.69 9.37 -6.27
CA THR A 379 12.18 9.56 -7.66
C THR A 379 11.72 8.51 -8.66
N THR A 380 10.89 7.55 -8.25
CA THR A 380 10.53 6.41 -9.09
C THR A 380 9.42 6.81 -10.06
N GLY A 381 9.63 6.62 -11.36
CA GLY A 381 8.58 6.80 -12.36
C GLY A 381 7.52 5.69 -12.28
N HIS A 382 6.34 5.93 -12.86
CA HIS A 382 5.18 5.03 -12.77
C HIS A 382 5.48 3.53 -12.93
N LEU A 383 6.14 3.16 -14.04
CA LEU A 383 6.48 1.75 -14.29
C LEU A 383 7.48 1.21 -13.26
N GLY A 384 8.39 2.04 -12.76
CA GLY A 384 9.36 1.61 -11.77
C GLY A 384 8.72 1.22 -10.44
N ILE A 385 7.47 1.60 -10.17
CA ILE A 385 6.74 1.29 -8.93
C ILE A 385 6.34 -0.19 -8.87
N PHE A 386 6.09 -0.85 -10.00
CA PHE A 386 5.60 -2.25 -10.02
C PHE A 386 6.37 -3.16 -11.00
N VAL A 387 7.08 -2.58 -11.98
CA VAL A 387 8.00 -3.32 -12.84
C VAL A 387 9.36 -3.30 -12.18
N SER A 388 9.77 -4.43 -11.59
CA SER A 388 11.02 -4.57 -10.84
C SER A 388 12.24 -4.01 -11.56
N GLY A 389 12.57 -2.76 -11.23
CA GLY A 389 13.86 -2.14 -11.39
C GLY A 389 14.65 -2.19 -10.09
N SER A 390 15.92 -1.80 -10.13
CA SER A 390 16.79 -1.75 -8.94
C SER A 390 16.25 -0.89 -7.79
N VAL A 391 15.33 0.04 -8.09
CA VAL A 391 14.82 1.02 -7.13
C VAL A 391 13.68 0.45 -6.29
N SER A 392 12.62 -0.10 -6.89
CA SER A 392 11.43 -0.59 -6.16
C SER A 392 11.53 -2.02 -5.61
N ARG A 393 12.59 -2.76 -5.97
CA ARG A 393 12.80 -4.14 -5.48
C ARG A 393 12.88 -4.19 -3.96
N LYS A 394 13.49 -3.18 -3.35
CA LYS A 394 13.67 -3.07 -1.90
C LYS A 394 12.30 -2.99 -1.20
N GLU A 395 11.46 -2.04 -1.61
CA GLU A 395 10.15 -1.80 -1.01
C GLU A 395 9.24 -3.02 -1.11
N HIS A 396 9.15 -3.66 -2.29
CA HIS A 396 8.34 -4.87 -2.48
C HIS A 396 8.83 -6.05 -1.65
N THR A 397 10.15 -6.23 -1.54
CA THR A 397 10.75 -7.27 -0.69
C THR A 397 10.38 -7.02 0.77
N GLU A 398 10.48 -5.78 1.23
CA GLU A 398 10.19 -5.45 2.62
C GLU A 398 8.69 -5.47 2.94
N PHE A 399 7.80 -5.08 2.02
CA PHE A 399 6.36 -5.24 2.21
C PHE A 399 5.95 -6.70 2.25
N THR A 400 6.49 -7.54 1.37
CA THR A 400 6.24 -8.99 1.36
C THR A 400 6.72 -9.62 2.66
N ALA A 401 7.93 -9.28 3.09
CA ALA A 401 8.52 -9.77 4.33
C ALA A 401 7.74 -9.38 5.59
N ASN A 402 7.16 -8.18 5.59
CA ASN A 402 6.45 -7.61 6.72
C ASN A 402 4.93 -7.69 6.57
N ILE A 403 4.40 -8.47 5.64
CA ILE A 403 2.97 -8.45 5.36
C ILE A 403 2.14 -8.93 6.55
N ASP A 404 2.60 -9.97 7.25
CA ASP A 404 1.93 -10.46 8.45
C ASP A 404 1.95 -9.43 9.58
N TYR A 405 2.99 -8.58 9.61
CA TYR A 405 3.02 -7.44 10.50
C TYR A 405 1.97 -6.40 10.10
N ILE A 406 1.91 -6.03 8.82
CA ILE A 406 0.91 -5.10 8.31
C ILE A 406 -0.51 -5.61 8.58
N ASP A 407 -0.75 -6.92 8.50
CA ASP A 407 -2.07 -7.53 8.73
C ASP A 407 -2.57 -7.38 10.17
N VAL A 408 -1.65 -7.34 11.14
CA VAL A 408 -1.97 -7.18 12.57
C VAL A 408 -1.88 -5.73 13.06
N LEU A 409 -1.48 -4.79 12.20
CA LEU A 409 -1.43 -3.37 12.57
C LEU A 409 -2.81 -2.90 13.02
N PRO A 410 -2.87 -2.14 14.14
CA PRO A 410 -4.13 -1.60 14.59
C PRO A 410 -4.69 -0.61 13.56
N PRO A 411 -6.02 -0.42 13.52
CA PRO A 411 -6.65 0.56 12.65
C PRO A 411 -6.08 1.97 12.87
N GLY A 412 -5.92 2.69 11.77
CA GLY A 412 -5.27 4.00 11.73
C GLY A 412 -4.63 4.29 10.38
N LEU A 413 -4.10 5.50 10.27
CA LEU A 413 -3.34 5.97 9.10
C LEU A 413 -1.84 6.01 9.45
N TYR A 414 -1.03 5.32 8.66
CA TYR A 414 0.40 5.15 8.89
C TYR A 414 1.20 5.53 7.65
N GLU A 415 2.26 6.30 7.84
CA GLU A 415 3.32 6.45 6.84
C GLU A 415 4.39 5.41 7.11
N THR A 416 4.83 4.73 6.05
CA THR A 416 5.95 3.80 6.12
C THR A 416 7.17 4.31 5.34
N THR A 417 8.35 4.17 5.96
CA THR A 417 9.65 4.50 5.38
C THR A 417 10.58 3.31 5.49
N VAL A 418 11.33 3.01 4.43
CA VAL A 418 12.28 1.90 4.41
C VAL A 418 13.70 2.42 4.59
N SER A 419 14.28 2.21 5.77
CA SER A 419 15.64 2.65 6.12
C SER A 419 16.66 1.52 5.97
N SER A 420 17.90 1.86 5.59
CA SER A 420 19.02 0.91 5.49
C SER A 420 19.57 0.61 6.89
N ALA A 421 19.79 -0.67 7.21
CA ALA A 421 20.37 -1.08 8.48
C ALA A 421 21.81 -0.54 8.65
N ALA A 422 22.58 -0.49 7.56
CA ALA A 422 23.97 -0.03 7.56
C ALA A 422 24.14 1.47 7.89
N GLU A 423 23.08 2.27 7.72
CA GLU A 423 23.10 3.71 7.99
C GLU A 423 22.71 4.04 9.44
N ARG A 424 22.39 3.02 10.25
CA ARG A 424 21.91 3.17 11.62
C ARG A 424 22.95 2.79 12.66
N SER A 425 22.85 3.43 13.82
CA SER A 425 23.69 3.13 15.00
C SER A 425 23.31 1.83 15.71
N ASP A 426 22.12 1.26 15.43
CA ASP A 426 21.61 0.01 16.01
C ASP A 426 21.62 -1.18 15.02
N ALA A 427 22.52 -1.14 14.02
CA ALA A 427 22.62 -2.12 12.94
C ALA A 427 22.72 -3.58 13.42
N ASP A 428 23.43 -3.84 14.52
CA ASP A 428 23.64 -5.19 15.07
C ASP A 428 22.33 -5.87 15.56
N LEU A 429 21.25 -5.09 15.71
CA LEU A 429 19.93 -5.57 16.16
C LEU A 429 18.93 -5.76 15.01
N ILE A 430 19.35 -5.54 13.76
CA ILE A 430 18.50 -5.65 12.58
C ILE A 430 18.89 -6.93 11.84
N GLU A 431 17.99 -7.91 11.81
CA GLU A 431 18.22 -9.23 11.17
C GLU A 431 18.34 -9.13 9.63
N ARG A 432 17.90 -8.02 9.05
CA ARG A 432 17.81 -7.79 7.60
C ARG A 432 18.54 -6.51 7.19
N ASP A 433 18.79 -6.37 5.90
CA ASP A 433 19.47 -5.20 5.33
C ASP A 433 18.65 -3.90 5.45
N TYR A 434 17.33 -4.02 5.66
CA TYR A 434 16.40 -2.90 5.73
C TYR A 434 15.42 -3.04 6.90
N LEU A 435 14.93 -1.90 7.40
CA LEU A 435 13.92 -1.81 8.45
C LEU A 435 12.73 -0.98 7.96
N LEU A 436 11.54 -1.56 8.07
CA LEU A 436 10.27 -0.86 7.86
C LEU A 436 9.80 -0.18 9.15
N GLU A 437 9.63 1.13 9.11
CA GLU A 437 9.14 1.91 10.23
C GLU A 437 7.76 2.49 9.93
N PHE A 438 6.83 2.36 10.88
CA PHE A 438 5.46 2.84 10.75
C PHE A 438 5.23 4.02 11.67
N LYS A 439 4.90 5.16 11.09
CA LYS A 439 4.62 6.41 11.79
C LYS A 439 3.15 6.75 11.68
N PRO A 440 2.40 6.85 12.79
CA PRO A 440 1.02 7.32 12.77
C PRO A 440 0.92 8.74 12.19
N ARG A 441 -0.09 8.98 11.36
CA ARG A 441 -0.36 10.27 10.71
C ARG A 441 -1.81 10.68 10.88
N SER A 442 -2.06 12.00 10.85
CA SER A 442 -3.40 12.57 10.71
C SER A 442 -3.69 12.84 9.24
N ILE A 443 -4.99 12.95 8.88
CA ILE A 443 -5.40 13.39 7.55
C ILE A 443 -4.87 14.80 7.25
N GLU A 444 -4.79 15.67 8.26
CA GLU A 444 -4.16 16.99 8.10
C GLU A 444 -2.67 16.89 7.72
N GLY A 445 -1.93 15.93 8.31
CA GLY A 445 -0.55 15.64 7.92
C GLY A 445 -0.45 15.15 6.47
N LEU A 446 -1.41 14.32 6.03
CA LEU A 446 -1.50 13.80 4.67
C LEU A 446 -1.82 14.89 3.63
N ASN A 447 -2.51 15.97 4.03
CA ASN A 447 -2.85 17.08 3.12
C ASN A 447 -1.61 17.77 2.51
N ARG A 448 -0.43 17.64 3.11
CA ARG A 448 0.83 18.11 2.52
C ARG A 448 1.15 17.36 1.22
N GLU A 449 0.90 16.06 1.17
CA GLU A 449 1.10 15.25 -0.03
C GLU A 449 -0.05 15.41 -1.02
N ILE A 450 -1.29 15.62 -0.55
CA ILE A 450 -2.47 15.72 -1.41
C ILE A 450 -2.58 17.11 -2.09
N GLN A 451 -2.17 18.17 -1.40
CA GLN A 451 -2.30 19.56 -1.85
C GLN A 451 -3.72 19.94 -2.31
N HIS A 452 -4.73 19.52 -1.55
CA HIS A 452 -6.14 19.71 -1.90
C HIS A 452 -6.53 21.19 -2.05
N ARG A 453 -7.41 21.49 -3.02
CA ARG A 453 -7.99 22.83 -3.23
C ARG A 453 -9.48 22.73 -3.58
N ASP A 454 -10.32 23.40 -2.82
CA ASP A 454 -11.79 23.35 -3.00
C ASP A 454 -12.26 23.97 -4.33
N ASP A 455 -11.51 24.93 -4.86
CA ASP A 455 -11.81 25.55 -6.14
C ASP A 455 -11.59 24.58 -7.31
N ASP A 456 -10.60 23.69 -7.22
CA ASP A 456 -10.38 22.63 -8.21
C ASP A 456 -11.53 21.61 -8.22
N ASP A 457 -12.04 21.21 -7.05
CA ASP A 457 -13.22 20.32 -6.95
C ASP A 457 -14.42 20.90 -7.71
N THR A 458 -14.67 22.20 -7.57
CA THR A 458 -15.77 22.87 -8.28
C THR A 458 -15.56 22.87 -9.80
N ARG A 459 -14.31 23.07 -10.25
CA ARG A 459 -13.97 23.02 -11.69
C ARG A 459 -14.16 21.62 -12.26
N PHE A 460 -13.70 20.58 -11.56
CA PHE A 460 -13.90 19.20 -12.01
C PHE A 460 -15.37 18.77 -11.96
N ALA A 461 -16.14 19.22 -10.96
CA ALA A 461 -17.59 19.01 -10.95
C ALA A 461 -18.27 19.67 -12.16
N THR A 462 -17.78 20.85 -12.59
CA THR A 462 -18.25 21.52 -13.80
C THR A 462 -17.96 20.68 -15.04
N VAL A 463 -16.74 20.14 -15.15
CA VAL A 463 -16.36 19.21 -16.24
C VAL A 463 -17.27 17.99 -16.26
N ALA A 464 -17.57 17.41 -15.10
CA ALA A 464 -18.45 16.24 -15.02
C ALA A 464 -19.86 16.52 -15.56
N ARG A 465 -20.43 17.71 -15.27
CA ARG A 465 -21.72 18.14 -15.83
C ARG A 465 -21.64 18.41 -17.33
N VAL A 466 -20.62 19.14 -17.79
CA VAL A 466 -20.40 19.41 -19.21
C VAL A 466 -20.21 18.10 -20.00
N SER A 467 -19.46 17.15 -19.44
CA SER A 467 -19.24 15.83 -20.03
C SER A 467 -20.56 15.06 -20.21
N GLN A 468 -21.44 15.08 -19.21
CA GLN A 468 -22.77 14.46 -19.30
C GLN A 468 -23.61 15.08 -20.43
N ILE A 469 -23.60 16.42 -20.56
CA ILE A 469 -24.30 17.14 -21.62
C ILE A 469 -23.74 16.75 -23.00
N ASN A 470 -22.43 16.84 -23.19
CA ASN A 470 -21.78 16.54 -24.46
C ASN A 470 -21.94 15.07 -24.88
N MET A 471 -21.87 14.15 -23.91
CA MET A 471 -22.17 12.74 -24.15
C MET A 471 -23.62 12.55 -24.62
N GLY A 472 -24.58 13.22 -23.98
CA GLY A 472 -25.99 13.19 -24.39
C GLY A 472 -26.20 13.69 -25.82
N ILE A 473 -25.56 14.81 -26.17
CA ILE A 473 -25.58 15.38 -27.53
C ILE A 473 -24.98 14.39 -28.54
N TYR A 474 -23.81 13.81 -28.23
CA TYR A 474 -23.16 12.83 -29.09
C TYR A 474 -24.08 11.62 -29.36
N ARG A 475 -24.63 11.01 -28.29
CA ARG A 475 -25.52 9.85 -28.38
C ARG A 475 -26.78 10.13 -29.19
N LEU A 476 -27.34 11.33 -29.04
CA LEU A 476 -28.58 11.70 -29.71
C LEU A 476 -28.37 12.02 -31.20
N PHE A 477 -27.32 12.77 -31.54
CA PHE A 477 -27.19 13.36 -32.87
C PHE A 477 -26.11 12.74 -33.75
N VAL A 478 -25.07 12.13 -33.18
CA VAL A 478 -23.88 11.68 -33.94
C VAL A 478 -23.77 10.15 -33.93
N GLN A 479 -23.93 9.52 -32.77
CA GLN A 479 -23.76 8.07 -32.59
C GLN A 479 -24.59 7.22 -33.57
N PRO A 480 -25.88 7.51 -33.86
CA PRO A 480 -26.66 6.71 -34.79
C PRO A 480 -26.03 6.63 -36.19
N TRP A 481 -25.46 7.74 -36.66
CA TRP A 481 -24.79 7.80 -37.97
C TRP A 481 -23.47 7.04 -37.98
N ILE A 482 -22.67 7.17 -36.91
CA ILE A 482 -21.41 6.41 -36.79
C ILE A 482 -21.71 4.91 -36.77
N ARG A 483 -22.66 4.47 -35.94
CA ARG A 483 -23.05 3.04 -35.87
C ARG A 483 -23.64 2.51 -37.17
N ALA A 484 -24.31 3.35 -37.96
CA ALA A 484 -24.84 2.96 -39.27
C ALA A 484 -23.75 2.76 -40.34
N VAL A 485 -22.64 3.50 -40.25
CA VAL A 485 -21.55 3.44 -41.24
C VAL A 485 -20.46 2.44 -40.85
N MET A 486 -20.24 2.24 -39.55
CA MET A 486 -19.14 1.42 -39.05
C MET A 486 -19.48 -0.07 -39.01
N THR A 487 -18.66 -0.89 -39.67
CA THR A 487 -18.76 -2.35 -39.66
C THR A 487 -17.60 -3.00 -38.89
N PRO A 488 -17.72 -4.27 -38.46
CA PRO A 488 -16.61 -5.01 -37.87
C PRO A 488 -15.37 -5.13 -38.77
N GLU A 489 -15.53 -5.14 -40.10
CA GLU A 489 -14.44 -5.16 -41.07
C GLU A 489 -13.71 -3.82 -41.08
N ALA A 490 -14.47 -2.72 -41.12
CA ALA A 490 -13.92 -1.36 -41.10
C ALA A 490 -13.17 -1.11 -39.79
N SER A 491 -13.73 -1.51 -38.64
CA SER A 491 -13.06 -1.36 -37.34
C SER A 491 -11.76 -2.16 -37.24
N ARG A 492 -11.75 -3.41 -37.76
CA ARG A 492 -10.53 -4.24 -37.86
C ARG A 492 -9.48 -3.60 -38.78
N TRP A 493 -9.90 -2.91 -39.83
CA TRP A 493 -8.97 -2.21 -40.71
C TRP A 493 -8.37 -0.97 -40.04
N ILE A 494 -9.21 -0.10 -39.44
CA ILE A 494 -8.77 1.09 -38.71
C ILE A 494 -7.77 0.74 -37.61
N ARG A 495 -8.07 -0.29 -36.80
CA ARG A 495 -7.17 -0.76 -35.74
C ARG A 495 -5.81 -1.23 -36.27
N ARG A 496 -5.80 -1.94 -37.41
CA ARG A 496 -4.55 -2.36 -38.08
C ARG A 496 -3.76 -1.18 -38.67
N MET A 497 -4.45 -0.11 -39.06
CA MET A 497 -3.86 1.12 -39.60
C MET A 497 -3.49 2.13 -38.51
N HIS A 498 -3.69 1.82 -37.23
CA HIS A 498 -3.31 2.70 -36.13
C HIS A 498 -1.79 3.00 -36.21
N PRO A 499 -1.37 4.28 -36.13
CA PRO A 499 0.03 4.68 -36.38
C PRO A 499 1.06 3.90 -35.55
N ILE A 500 0.77 3.65 -34.27
CA ILE A 500 1.67 2.88 -33.39
C ILE A 500 1.88 1.45 -33.93
N ARG A 501 0.81 0.74 -34.33
CA ARG A 501 0.91 -0.62 -34.88
C ARG A 501 1.61 -0.65 -36.23
N LEU A 502 1.41 0.38 -37.05
CA LEU A 502 2.13 0.51 -38.31
C LEU A 502 3.64 0.66 -38.06
N GLY A 503 4.06 1.37 -37.01
CA GLY A 503 5.47 1.48 -36.61
C GLY A 503 6.14 0.13 -36.32
N TYR A 504 5.41 -0.82 -35.72
CA TYR A 504 5.89 -2.19 -35.54
C TYR A 504 5.85 -2.99 -36.85
N LYS A 505 4.74 -2.91 -37.59
CA LYS A 505 4.52 -3.77 -38.76
C LYS A 505 5.42 -3.40 -39.96
N LEU A 506 5.65 -2.11 -40.19
CA LEU A 506 6.42 -1.61 -41.34
C LEU A 506 7.92 -1.90 -41.20
N LEU A 507 8.41 -2.04 -39.97
CA LEU A 507 9.79 -2.39 -39.65
C LEU A 507 9.82 -3.85 -39.20
N SER A 508 9.54 -4.78 -40.12
CA SER A 508 9.54 -6.23 -39.89
C SER A 508 9.85 -6.96 -41.19
N ASP A 509 10.12 -8.26 -41.13
CA ASP A 509 10.42 -9.10 -42.32
C ASP A 509 9.27 -9.19 -43.33
N ARG A 510 8.08 -8.71 -42.95
CA ARG A 510 6.96 -8.55 -43.90
C ARG A 510 7.16 -7.39 -44.87
N ASN A 511 8.12 -6.50 -44.61
CA ASN A 511 8.50 -5.42 -45.52
C ASN A 511 9.67 -5.88 -46.41
N PRO A 512 9.52 -5.98 -47.74
CA PRO A 512 10.60 -6.38 -48.64
C PRO A 512 11.87 -5.52 -48.52
N LEU A 513 11.74 -4.27 -48.07
CA LEU A 513 12.88 -3.37 -47.87
C LEU A 513 13.76 -3.76 -46.67
N SER A 514 13.27 -4.57 -45.73
CA SER A 514 14.05 -5.01 -44.56
C SER A 514 14.82 -6.31 -44.81
N VAL A 515 14.54 -7.04 -45.89
CA VAL A 515 15.14 -8.35 -46.20
C VAL A 515 16.68 -8.32 -46.24
N PRO A 516 17.35 -7.28 -46.78
CA PRO A 516 18.81 -7.22 -46.76
C PRO A 516 19.42 -6.89 -45.39
N LEU A 517 18.66 -6.31 -44.47
CA LEU A 517 19.16 -5.80 -43.19
C LEU A 517 19.88 -6.83 -42.31
N PRO A 518 19.39 -8.06 -42.09
CA PRO A 518 20.10 -9.03 -41.24
C PRO A 518 21.48 -9.36 -41.79
N VAL A 519 21.61 -9.53 -43.11
CA VAL A 519 22.91 -9.82 -43.76
C VAL A 519 23.86 -8.64 -43.63
N LEU A 520 23.37 -7.42 -43.86
CA LEU A 520 24.17 -6.21 -43.69
C LEU A 520 24.57 -5.99 -42.22
N ALA A 521 23.66 -6.25 -41.28
CA ALA A 521 23.92 -6.13 -39.86
C ALA A 521 24.96 -7.15 -39.38
N ASP A 522 24.91 -8.39 -39.85
CA ASP A 522 25.93 -9.40 -39.53
C ASP A 522 27.29 -9.04 -40.10
N TRP A 523 27.34 -8.49 -41.32
CA TRP A 523 28.58 -7.98 -41.90
C TRP A 523 29.17 -6.84 -41.06
N VAL A 524 28.32 -5.87 -40.66
CA VAL A 524 28.72 -4.76 -39.78
C VAL A 524 29.17 -5.26 -38.40
N ARG A 525 28.52 -6.29 -37.82
CA ARG A 525 28.94 -6.87 -36.53
C ARG A 525 30.30 -7.54 -36.60
N GLN A 526 30.61 -8.20 -37.72
CA GLN A 526 31.90 -8.88 -37.92
C GLN A 526 33.06 -7.91 -38.13
N ASP A 527 32.79 -6.76 -38.76
CA ASP A 527 33.78 -5.73 -39.10
C ASP A 527 33.38 -4.35 -38.56
N ARG A 528 33.02 -4.30 -37.27
CA ARG A 528 32.52 -3.10 -36.60
C ARG A 528 33.66 -2.11 -36.33
N HIS A 529 33.47 -0.83 -36.68
CA HIS A 529 34.44 0.24 -36.48
C HIS A 529 33.88 1.40 -35.62
N PRO A 530 33.82 1.24 -34.29
CA PRO A 530 33.36 2.30 -33.40
C PRO A 530 34.32 3.49 -33.40
N VAL A 531 33.77 4.71 -33.47
CA VAL A 531 34.55 5.94 -33.32
C VAL A 531 34.77 6.27 -31.85
N ALA A 532 35.91 6.89 -31.51
CA ALA A 532 36.21 7.33 -30.15
C ALA A 532 35.24 8.43 -29.68
N GLU A 533 34.96 8.47 -28.38
CA GLU A 533 33.94 9.34 -27.79
C GLU A 533 34.32 10.82 -27.79
N ASP A 534 35.60 11.13 -27.94
CA ASP A 534 36.17 12.46 -28.08
C ASP A 534 36.23 12.95 -29.53
N ASN A 535 35.78 12.15 -30.51
CA ASN A 535 35.68 12.60 -31.90
C ASN A 535 34.77 13.84 -32.01
N PRO A 536 35.20 14.94 -32.66
CA PRO A 536 34.43 16.19 -32.73
C PRO A 536 33.01 16.04 -33.29
N PHE A 537 32.80 15.15 -34.27
CA PHE A 537 31.48 14.92 -34.87
C PHE A 537 30.57 14.10 -33.97
N ARG A 538 31.14 13.15 -33.20
CA ARG A 538 30.40 12.41 -32.16
C ARG A 538 29.97 13.32 -31.02
N VAL A 539 30.82 14.25 -30.61
CA VAL A 539 30.48 15.30 -29.63
C VAL A 539 29.39 16.22 -30.17
N PHE A 540 29.49 16.64 -31.43
CA PHE A 540 28.45 17.45 -32.08
C PHE A 540 27.11 16.71 -32.20
N GLU A 541 27.11 15.42 -32.57
CA GLU A 541 25.90 14.57 -32.60
C GLU A 541 25.21 14.55 -31.24
N ARG A 542 25.97 14.35 -30.15
CA ARG A 542 25.45 14.37 -28.79
C ARG A 542 24.88 15.73 -28.41
N ALA A 543 25.57 16.82 -28.75
CA ALA A 543 25.10 18.17 -28.48
C ALA A 543 23.80 18.48 -29.23
N ALA A 544 23.70 18.07 -30.50
CA ALA A 544 22.50 18.19 -31.33
C ALA A 544 21.35 17.36 -30.76
N SER A 545 21.60 16.11 -30.39
CA SER A 545 20.61 15.24 -29.73
C SER A 545 20.09 15.89 -28.44
N ASN A 546 20.99 16.33 -27.56
CA ASN A 546 20.63 17.02 -26.31
C ASN A 546 19.84 18.31 -26.57
N GLN A 547 20.03 18.98 -27.71
CA GLN A 547 19.24 20.14 -28.09
C GLN A 547 17.83 19.74 -28.54
N VAL A 548 17.68 18.64 -29.29
CA VAL A 548 16.36 18.10 -29.66
C VAL A 548 15.56 17.71 -28.42
N SER A 549 16.17 16.97 -27.49
CA SER A 549 15.53 16.59 -26.22
C SER A 549 15.08 17.82 -25.43
N ARG A 550 15.97 18.82 -25.27
CA ARG A 550 15.64 20.08 -24.57
C ARG A 550 14.52 20.86 -25.25
N ASN A 551 14.46 20.88 -26.59
CA ASN A 551 13.38 21.54 -27.32
C ASN A 551 12.04 20.82 -27.13
N LEU A 552 12.05 19.48 -27.17
CA LEU A 552 10.85 18.66 -26.93
C LEU A 552 10.36 18.78 -25.49
N ASP A 553 11.27 18.86 -24.52
CA ASP A 553 10.93 19.11 -23.12
C ASP A 553 10.39 20.51 -22.90
N ALA A 554 10.97 21.54 -23.53
CA ALA A 554 10.44 22.89 -23.49
C ALA A 554 9.02 22.95 -24.08
N TRP A 555 8.78 22.25 -25.19
CA TRP A 555 7.44 22.13 -25.76
C TRP A 555 6.47 21.41 -24.81
N ARG A 556 6.90 20.30 -24.18
CA ARG A 556 6.11 19.57 -23.18
C ARG A 556 5.69 20.50 -22.05
N VAL A 557 6.62 21.23 -21.44
CA VAL A 557 6.33 22.18 -20.35
C VAL A 557 5.32 23.25 -20.79
N LEU A 558 5.49 23.85 -21.97
CA LEU A 558 4.56 24.85 -22.49
C LEU A 558 3.17 24.28 -22.75
N ARG A 559 3.08 23.09 -23.35
CA ARG A 559 1.82 22.37 -23.61
C ARG A 559 1.10 22.06 -22.30
N ASP A 560 1.83 21.55 -21.31
CA ASP A 560 1.32 21.12 -20.02
C ASP A 560 0.75 22.32 -19.24
N GLN A 561 1.49 23.43 -19.19
CA GLN A 561 1.03 24.69 -18.60
C GLN A 561 -0.17 25.27 -19.33
N SER A 562 -0.18 25.23 -20.67
CA SER A 562 -1.30 25.73 -21.47
C SER A 562 -2.57 24.91 -21.24
N THR A 563 -2.43 23.59 -21.11
CA THR A 563 -3.51 22.64 -20.82
C THR A 563 -4.14 22.94 -19.46
N GLU A 564 -3.32 23.10 -18.43
CA GLU A 564 -3.77 23.47 -17.09
C GLU A 564 -4.44 24.85 -17.08
N HIS A 565 -3.82 25.88 -17.68
CA HIS A 565 -4.40 27.22 -17.71
C HIS A 565 -5.75 27.24 -18.44
N LEU A 566 -5.85 26.57 -19.60
CA LEU A 566 -7.10 26.47 -20.35
C LEU A 566 -8.19 25.82 -19.49
N PHE A 567 -7.87 24.71 -18.83
CA PHE A 567 -8.78 24.02 -17.93
C PHE A 567 -9.26 24.94 -16.79
N LEU A 568 -8.32 25.56 -16.07
CA LEU A 568 -8.62 26.41 -14.91
C LEU A 568 -9.45 27.63 -15.30
N HIS A 569 -9.17 28.22 -16.47
CA HIS A 569 -9.88 29.39 -16.97
C HIS A 569 -11.27 29.08 -17.53
N VAL A 570 -11.45 27.97 -18.23
CA VAL A 570 -12.76 27.61 -18.80
C VAL A 570 -13.70 27.15 -17.70
N TYR A 571 -13.27 26.17 -16.89
CA TYR A 571 -14.13 25.55 -15.87
C TYR A 571 -14.21 26.35 -14.57
N GLY A 572 -13.36 27.35 -14.41
CA GLY A 572 -13.43 28.34 -13.32
C GLY A 572 -14.41 29.49 -13.57
N GLN A 573 -15.07 29.58 -14.73
CA GLN A 573 -15.99 30.67 -15.03
C GLN A 573 -17.29 30.56 -14.21
N PRO A 574 -17.66 31.60 -13.42
CA PRO A 574 -18.88 31.57 -12.63
C PRO A 574 -20.14 31.37 -13.47
N LEU A 575 -20.19 31.96 -14.67
CA LEU A 575 -21.33 31.80 -15.59
C LEU A 575 -21.47 30.34 -16.06
N LEU A 576 -20.37 29.68 -16.44
CA LEU A 576 -20.42 28.27 -16.83
C LEU A 576 -20.86 27.39 -15.66
N GLN A 577 -20.28 27.62 -14.48
CA GLN A 577 -20.67 26.93 -13.25
C GLN A 577 -22.17 27.12 -12.93
N ALA A 578 -22.70 28.32 -13.11
CA ALA A 578 -24.12 28.61 -12.94
C ALA A 578 -24.99 27.88 -13.98
N MET A 579 -24.59 27.90 -15.26
CA MET A 579 -25.32 27.22 -16.35
C MET A 579 -25.43 25.71 -16.14
N VAL A 580 -24.43 25.08 -15.51
CA VAL A 580 -24.46 23.65 -15.19
C VAL A 580 -25.03 23.33 -13.80
N GLY A 581 -25.57 24.33 -13.10
CA GLY A 581 -26.26 24.17 -11.82
C GLY A 581 -25.35 24.02 -10.59
N LEU A 582 -24.13 24.56 -10.63
CA LEU A 582 -23.15 24.51 -9.53
C LEU A 582 -22.96 25.85 -8.79
N TYR A 583 -23.70 26.90 -9.15
CA TYR A 583 -23.60 28.24 -8.54
C TYR A 583 -24.90 28.63 -7.81
N GLY A 584 -24.79 29.23 -6.62
CA GLY A 584 -25.93 29.80 -5.85
C GLY A 584 -26.66 28.82 -4.92
N ASP A 585 -25.99 28.37 -3.85
CA ASP A 585 -26.55 27.51 -2.78
C ASP A 585 -27.21 26.20 -3.23
N ALA A 586 -26.87 25.70 -4.43
CA ALA A 586 -27.18 24.35 -4.84
C ALA A 586 -26.37 23.35 -4.00
N TYR A 587 -26.98 22.89 -2.91
CA TYR A 587 -26.60 21.80 -2.01
C TYR A 587 -25.47 20.87 -2.52
N ALA A 588 -24.39 20.80 -1.72
CA ALA A 588 -23.33 19.78 -1.72
C ALA A 588 -22.26 19.83 -2.83
N GLN A 589 -21.27 20.71 -2.64
CA GLN A 589 -20.02 20.76 -3.43
C GLN A 589 -19.21 19.45 -3.42
N ARG A 590 -19.47 18.56 -2.47
CA ARG A 590 -19.09 17.15 -2.53
C ARG A 590 -19.91 16.40 -1.49
N ARG A 591 -20.62 15.34 -1.88
CA ARG A 591 -21.18 14.41 -0.89
C ARG A 591 -19.98 13.74 -0.22
N ARG A 592 -19.68 14.11 1.03
CA ARG A 592 -18.64 13.49 1.86
C ARG A 592 -19.28 12.35 2.65
N PRO A 593 -19.05 11.08 2.30
CA PRO A 593 -19.75 9.96 2.94
C PRO A 593 -19.55 9.91 4.46
N GLY A 594 -18.42 10.40 4.97
CA GLY A 594 -18.11 10.49 6.41
C GLY A 594 -18.93 11.51 7.22
N ARG A 595 -19.71 12.39 6.57
CA ARG A 595 -20.51 13.42 7.28
C ARG A 595 -22.02 13.16 7.26
N GLU A 596 -22.43 12.00 6.77
CA GLU A 596 -23.85 11.66 6.74
C GLU A 596 -24.38 11.42 8.16
N PRO A 597 -25.61 11.87 8.51
CA PRO A 597 -26.17 11.67 9.84
C PRO A 597 -26.28 10.20 10.27
N GLU A 598 -26.33 9.27 9.32
CA GLU A 598 -26.31 7.83 9.58
C GLU A 598 -24.92 7.35 9.98
N HIS A 599 -23.87 7.87 9.33
CA HIS A 599 -22.48 7.56 9.68
C HIS A 599 -22.10 8.10 11.06
N LEU A 600 -22.46 9.34 11.36
CA LEU A 600 -22.24 9.92 12.68
C LEU A 600 -22.92 9.09 13.78
N ARG A 601 -24.15 8.61 13.53
CA ARG A 601 -24.85 7.69 14.44
C ARG A 601 -24.15 6.34 14.56
N PHE A 602 -23.59 5.81 13.48
CA PHE A 602 -22.77 4.59 13.51
C PHE A 602 -21.54 4.77 14.40
N LEU A 603 -20.83 5.90 14.26
CA LEU A 603 -19.68 6.23 15.10
C LEU A 603 -20.08 6.29 16.58
N GLU A 604 -21.13 7.06 16.91
CA GLU A 604 -21.66 7.16 18.29
C GLU A 604 -22.00 5.79 18.88
N GLN A 605 -22.65 4.91 18.10
CA GLN A 605 -22.96 3.55 18.53
C GLN A 605 -21.71 2.71 18.78
N ARG A 606 -20.68 2.84 17.94
CA ARG A 606 -19.39 2.14 18.12
C ARG A 606 -18.66 2.60 19.37
N HIS A 607 -18.67 3.90 19.65
CA HIS A 607 -18.12 4.43 20.90
C HIS A 607 -18.84 3.86 22.12
N ALA A 608 -20.18 3.87 22.12
CA ALA A 608 -20.97 3.31 23.23
C ALA A 608 -20.74 1.80 23.41
N GLU A 609 -20.59 1.03 22.32
CA GLU A 609 -20.26 -0.39 22.37
C GLU A 609 -18.90 -0.61 23.04
N LEU A 610 -17.87 0.12 22.61
CA LEU A 610 -16.51 0.02 23.14
C LEU A 610 -16.46 0.42 24.63
N GLU A 611 -17.18 1.47 25.02
CA GLU A 611 -17.30 1.90 26.42
C GLU A 611 -17.87 0.78 27.30
N GLY A 612 -18.92 0.09 26.82
CA GLY A 612 -19.52 -1.06 27.51
C GLY A 612 -18.61 -2.29 27.60
N ARG A 613 -17.52 -2.36 26.83
CA ARG A 613 -16.53 -3.46 26.87
C ARG A 613 -15.30 -3.17 27.73
N ILE A 614 -15.11 -1.93 28.21
CA ILE A 614 -13.92 -1.54 29.01
C ILE A 614 -13.64 -2.50 30.19
N ALA A 615 -14.70 -2.90 30.89
CA ALA A 615 -14.62 -3.78 32.08
C ALA A 615 -14.89 -5.27 31.78
N LYS A 616 -14.93 -5.68 30.50
CA LYS A 616 -15.16 -7.06 30.05
C LYS A 616 -13.90 -7.62 29.37
N GLY A 617 -13.74 -8.95 29.35
CA GLY A 617 -12.65 -9.63 28.61
C GLY A 617 -11.60 -10.36 29.46
N GLY A 618 -11.68 -10.28 30.79
CA GLY A 618 -10.85 -11.08 31.70
C GLY A 618 -9.34 -10.81 31.59
N SER A 619 -8.54 -11.82 31.94
CA SER A 619 -7.09 -11.73 32.04
C SER A 619 -6.37 -11.47 30.71
N HIS A 620 -6.82 -12.08 29.61
CA HIS A 620 -6.26 -11.87 28.28
C HIS A 620 -6.41 -10.43 27.80
N ALA A 621 -7.58 -9.82 28.06
CA ALA A 621 -7.80 -8.40 27.78
C ALA A 621 -6.87 -7.51 28.64
N ALA A 622 -6.67 -7.84 29.91
CA ALA A 622 -5.77 -7.11 30.80
C ALA A 622 -4.30 -7.16 30.35
N VAL A 623 -3.81 -8.34 29.97
CA VAL A 623 -2.44 -8.52 29.44
C VAL A 623 -2.28 -7.77 28.13
N MET A 624 -3.17 -7.97 27.17
CA MET A 624 -3.06 -7.34 25.85
C MET A 624 -3.12 -5.80 25.95
N ARG A 625 -4.04 -5.28 26.76
CA ARG A 625 -4.14 -3.85 27.07
C ARG A 625 -2.85 -3.31 27.67
N SER A 626 -2.21 -4.07 28.55
CA SER A 626 -0.95 -3.68 29.18
C SER A 626 0.20 -3.62 28.17
N VAL A 627 0.34 -4.65 27.33
CA VAL A 627 1.37 -4.71 26.28
C VAL A 627 1.18 -3.57 25.28
N ILE A 628 -0.04 -3.35 24.77
CA ILE A 628 -0.35 -2.24 23.86
C ILE A 628 -0.07 -0.90 24.52
N HIS A 629 -0.40 -0.71 25.80
CA HIS A 629 -0.13 0.55 26.51
C HIS A 629 1.36 0.85 26.65
N VAL A 630 2.19 -0.17 26.94
CA VAL A 630 3.63 0.01 27.11
C VAL A 630 4.32 0.24 25.77
N LEU A 631 3.96 -0.53 24.74
CA LEU A 631 4.57 -0.43 23.41
C LEU A 631 4.04 0.77 22.61
N GLY A 632 2.73 1.05 22.65
CA GLY A 632 1.99 1.98 21.79
C GLY A 632 2.16 3.48 22.07
N GLY A 633 3.29 3.90 22.65
CA GLY A 633 3.61 5.33 22.83
C GLY A 633 5.06 5.63 22.47
N SER A 634 5.68 4.71 21.74
CA SER A 634 6.71 5.11 20.79
C SER A 634 6.05 5.91 19.66
N PRO A 635 6.61 7.07 19.25
CA PRO A 635 6.10 7.84 18.12
C PRO A 635 6.24 7.12 16.76
N THR A 636 7.07 6.07 16.72
CA THR A 636 7.27 5.17 15.58
C THR A 636 7.23 3.72 16.07
N THR A 637 6.54 2.84 15.35
CA THR A 637 6.57 1.40 15.64
C THR A 637 7.26 0.65 14.51
N ASP A 638 8.14 -0.28 14.86
CA ASP A 638 8.91 -1.08 13.91
C ASP A 638 8.51 -2.56 13.97
N GLU A 639 9.04 -3.36 13.05
CA GLU A 639 8.83 -4.81 12.97
C GLU A 639 9.13 -5.53 14.30
N ARG A 640 10.13 -5.06 15.06
CA ARG A 640 10.62 -5.70 16.29
C ARG A 640 9.53 -5.74 17.36
N ASN A 641 8.87 -4.60 17.61
CA ASN A 641 7.82 -4.51 18.64
C ASN A 641 6.63 -5.45 18.37
N PHE A 642 6.38 -5.81 17.11
CA PHE A 642 5.24 -6.66 16.73
C PHE A 642 5.58 -8.13 16.52
N LYS A 643 6.79 -8.48 16.06
CA LYS A 643 7.31 -9.88 16.18
C LYS A 643 7.16 -10.38 17.62
N ARG A 644 7.36 -9.49 18.60
CA ARG A 644 7.20 -9.73 20.04
C ARG A 644 5.75 -9.91 20.47
N LEU A 645 4.83 -9.10 19.93
CA LEU A 645 3.38 -9.26 20.15
C LEU A 645 2.84 -10.57 19.56
N ARG A 646 3.41 -11.04 18.44
CA ARG A 646 3.08 -12.33 17.82
C ARG A 646 3.59 -13.51 18.65
N ALA A 647 4.78 -13.41 19.25
CA ALA A 647 5.28 -14.41 20.20
C ALA A 647 4.32 -14.57 21.39
N SER A 648 3.72 -13.47 21.88
CA SER A 648 2.71 -13.51 22.94
C SER A 648 1.47 -14.35 22.59
N ARG A 649 1.08 -14.43 21.30
CA ARG A 649 -0.05 -15.27 20.87
C ARG A 649 0.17 -16.74 21.20
N ALA A 650 1.35 -17.27 20.90
CA ALA A 650 1.67 -18.67 21.10
C ALA A 650 1.62 -19.09 22.60
N GLU A 651 1.86 -18.13 23.49
CA GLU A 651 1.90 -18.35 24.95
C GLU A 651 0.58 -18.02 25.66
N LEU A 652 -0.14 -16.97 25.23
CA LEU A 652 -1.40 -16.53 25.87
C LEU A 652 -2.61 -17.36 25.45
N GLU A 653 -2.68 -17.78 24.18
CA GLU A 653 -3.81 -18.55 23.67
C GLU A 653 -3.36 -19.61 22.65
N PRO A 654 -2.77 -20.73 23.10
CA PRO A 654 -2.30 -21.79 22.20
C PRO A 654 -3.40 -22.46 21.37
N GLY A 655 -4.68 -22.17 21.63
CA GLY A 655 -5.85 -22.67 20.90
C GLY A 655 -6.65 -21.64 20.10
N SER A 656 -6.29 -20.35 20.08
CA SER A 656 -7.06 -19.33 19.36
C SER A 656 -6.58 -19.11 17.92
N THR A 657 -7.53 -18.80 17.05
CA THR A 657 -7.20 -18.51 15.65
C THR A 657 -6.48 -17.16 15.55
N LEU A 658 -5.74 -16.94 14.45
CA LEU A 658 -5.09 -15.63 14.23
C LEU A 658 -6.14 -14.52 14.10
N ALA A 659 -7.32 -14.86 13.60
CA ALA A 659 -8.46 -13.96 13.54
C ALA A 659 -8.95 -13.54 14.94
N ASP A 660 -9.05 -14.47 15.89
CA ASP A 660 -9.45 -14.17 17.28
C ASP A 660 -8.42 -13.26 17.96
N PHE A 661 -7.14 -13.58 17.80
CA PHE A 661 -6.05 -12.76 18.32
C PHE A 661 -6.06 -11.34 17.73
N LYS A 662 -6.24 -11.21 16.40
CA LYS A 662 -6.40 -9.92 15.72
C LYS A 662 -7.61 -9.16 16.27
N GLY A 663 -8.73 -9.84 16.50
CA GLY A 663 -9.92 -9.28 17.12
C GLY A 663 -9.63 -8.70 18.50
N LEU A 664 -8.94 -9.45 19.36
CA LEU A 664 -8.56 -9.02 20.71
C LEU A 664 -7.62 -7.80 20.67
N VAL A 665 -6.57 -7.84 19.85
CA VAL A 665 -5.62 -6.72 19.70
C VAL A 665 -6.35 -5.46 19.25
N ARG A 666 -7.20 -5.55 18.22
CA ARG A 666 -7.98 -4.43 17.68
C ARG A 666 -8.92 -3.85 18.72
N GLU A 667 -9.67 -4.71 19.43
CA GLU A 667 -10.59 -4.27 20.48
C GLU A 667 -9.87 -3.53 21.62
N GLN A 668 -8.80 -4.12 22.16
CA GLN A 668 -8.05 -3.49 23.26
C GLN A 668 -7.35 -2.21 22.82
N PHE A 669 -6.87 -2.14 21.57
CA PHE A 669 -6.33 -0.92 20.99
C PHE A 669 -7.39 0.19 20.94
N PHE A 670 -8.60 -0.09 20.46
CA PHE A 670 -9.68 0.90 20.39
C PHE A 670 -10.09 1.41 21.76
N ILE A 671 -10.20 0.53 22.75
CA ILE A 671 -10.51 0.89 24.14
C ILE A 671 -9.42 1.83 24.69
N LEU A 672 -8.14 1.52 24.49
CA LEU A 672 -7.04 2.37 24.95
C LEU A 672 -6.96 3.72 24.23
N LYS A 673 -7.28 3.74 22.93
CA LYS A 673 -7.22 4.95 22.11
C LYS A 673 -8.26 5.98 22.56
N HIS A 674 -9.49 5.55 22.81
CA HIS A 674 -10.61 6.44 23.14
C HIS A 674 -10.80 6.64 24.65
N TYR A 675 -10.53 5.61 25.46
CA TYR A 675 -10.83 5.59 26.89
C TYR A 675 -9.59 5.24 27.73
N ARG A 676 -8.42 5.77 27.38
CA ARG A 676 -7.12 5.41 27.99
C ARG A 676 -7.15 5.29 29.52
N GLU A 677 -7.60 6.32 30.22
CA GLU A 677 -7.60 6.33 31.70
C GLU A 677 -8.56 5.29 32.28
N ALA A 678 -9.79 5.22 31.75
CA ALA A 678 -10.78 4.24 32.20
C ALA A 678 -10.37 2.79 31.87
N ALA A 679 -9.72 2.58 30.72
CA ALA A 679 -9.18 1.30 30.29
C ALA A 679 -8.08 0.80 31.25
N LEU A 680 -7.15 1.66 31.63
CA LEU A 680 -6.09 1.30 32.57
C LEU A 680 -6.66 1.05 33.97
N ALA A 681 -7.56 1.90 34.45
CA ALA A 681 -8.22 1.74 35.74
C ALA A 681 -9.04 0.44 35.86
N ALA A 682 -9.50 -0.12 34.73
CA ALA A 682 -10.23 -1.38 34.69
C ALA A 682 -9.34 -2.63 34.77
N ILE A 683 -8.01 -2.53 34.63
CA ILE A 683 -7.09 -3.69 34.66
C ILE A 683 -7.24 -4.53 35.95
N PRO A 684 -7.22 -3.96 37.16
CA PRO A 684 -7.41 -4.75 38.38
C PRO A 684 -8.79 -5.42 38.43
N ALA A 685 -9.81 -4.79 37.84
CA ALA A 685 -11.15 -5.35 37.77
C ALA A 685 -11.26 -6.54 36.79
N LEU A 686 -10.48 -6.53 35.71
CA LEU A 686 -10.42 -7.59 34.70
C LEU A 686 -9.72 -8.85 35.21
N LEU A 687 -8.76 -8.70 36.13
CA LEU A 687 -8.03 -9.79 36.77
C LEU A 687 -8.77 -10.39 37.99
N ARG A 688 -9.98 -9.90 38.31
CA ARG A 688 -10.76 -10.44 39.42
C ARG A 688 -11.26 -11.85 39.09
N GLY A 689 -10.91 -12.79 39.95
CA GLY A 689 -11.27 -14.22 39.80
C GLY A 689 -10.09 -15.11 39.43
N ASP A 690 -8.97 -14.51 39.02
CA ASP A 690 -7.72 -15.24 38.81
C ASP A 690 -7.03 -15.54 40.15
N SER A 691 -6.27 -16.65 40.21
CA SER A 691 -5.44 -16.95 41.37
C SER A 691 -4.22 -16.02 41.42
N VAL A 692 -3.60 -15.91 42.60
CA VAL A 692 -2.38 -15.12 42.79
C VAL A 692 -1.29 -15.59 41.82
N GLU A 693 -1.12 -16.91 41.66
CA GLU A 693 -0.14 -17.49 40.74
C GLU A 693 -0.42 -17.14 39.27
N ALA A 694 -1.70 -17.07 38.87
CA ALA A 694 -2.08 -16.69 37.51
C ALA A 694 -1.76 -15.21 37.22
N ILE A 695 -2.06 -14.30 38.15
CA ILE A 695 -1.75 -12.87 38.01
C ILE A 695 -0.23 -12.63 37.96
N GLU A 696 0.54 -13.33 38.79
CA GLU A 696 2.01 -13.30 38.73
C GLU A 696 2.53 -13.86 37.40
N GLY A 697 1.95 -14.95 36.90
CA GLY A 697 2.27 -15.52 35.60
C GLY A 697 2.01 -14.55 34.44
N HIS A 698 0.88 -13.83 34.47
CA HIS A 698 0.57 -12.80 33.48
C HIS A 698 1.56 -11.62 33.51
N LEU A 699 1.97 -11.19 34.70
CA LEU A 699 2.99 -10.13 34.84
C LEU A 699 4.35 -10.61 34.33
N ALA A 700 4.76 -11.83 34.67
CA ALA A 700 5.99 -12.44 34.17
C ALA A 700 5.98 -12.60 32.64
N HIS A 701 4.82 -12.89 32.05
CA HIS A 701 4.66 -12.92 30.59
C HIS A 701 4.86 -11.53 29.97
N ILE A 702 4.25 -10.48 30.56
CA ILE A 702 4.50 -9.09 30.11
C ILE A 702 6.00 -8.76 30.21
N ASP A 703 6.66 -9.17 31.29
CA ASP A 703 8.10 -8.97 31.48
C ASP A 703 8.92 -9.71 30.42
N HIS A 704 8.55 -10.94 30.09
CA HIS A 704 9.20 -11.73 29.04
C HIS A 704 9.10 -11.04 27.67
N VAL A 705 7.89 -10.61 27.30
CA VAL A 705 7.62 -9.90 26.04
C VAL A 705 8.38 -8.57 25.96
N LEU A 706 8.47 -7.84 27.06
CA LEU A 706 9.21 -6.58 27.14
C LEU A 706 10.73 -6.77 27.26
N ALA A 707 11.22 -7.86 27.86
CA ALA A 707 12.66 -8.16 27.95
C ALA A 707 13.24 -8.57 26.59
N ALA A 708 12.45 -9.28 25.78
CA ALA A 708 12.75 -9.51 24.37
C ALA A 708 12.78 -8.18 23.56
N SER A 709 12.38 -7.06 24.18
CA SER A 709 12.28 -5.76 23.51
C SER A 709 13.58 -4.96 23.33
N GLY A 710 14.67 -5.39 23.97
CA GLY A 710 15.85 -4.54 24.18
C GLY A 710 15.59 -3.49 25.27
N GLY A 711 16.48 -2.51 25.42
CA GLY A 711 16.32 -1.46 26.44
C GLY A 711 15.08 -0.60 26.19
N LEU A 712 14.08 -0.68 27.08
CA LEU A 712 12.90 0.20 27.04
C LEU A 712 13.31 1.67 27.11
N SER A 713 12.72 2.51 26.26
CA SER A 713 12.87 3.96 26.38
C SER A 713 12.35 4.44 27.74
N GLU A 714 12.83 5.58 28.23
CA GLU A 714 12.43 6.12 29.53
C GLU A 714 10.89 6.27 29.65
N HIS A 715 10.23 6.64 28.55
CA HIS A 715 8.77 6.79 28.48
C HIS A 715 8.04 5.43 28.48
N ALA A 716 8.59 4.40 27.83
CA ALA A 716 8.04 3.04 27.90
C ALA A 716 8.19 2.46 29.31
N ARG A 717 9.33 2.71 29.96
CA ARG A 717 9.59 2.24 31.33
C ARG A 717 8.63 2.82 32.35
N ARG A 718 8.36 4.13 32.31
CA ARG A 718 7.34 4.76 33.18
C ARG A 718 5.94 4.16 33.00
N ARG A 719 5.57 3.80 31.76
CA ARG A 719 4.27 3.17 31.48
C ARG A 719 4.22 1.74 31.97
N TYR A 720 5.32 1.01 31.84
CA TYR A 720 5.45 -0.33 32.41
C TYR A 720 5.36 -0.30 33.94
N ASP A 721 6.03 0.65 34.60
CA ASP A 721 5.92 0.82 36.07
C ASP A 721 4.47 1.10 36.51
N HIS A 722 3.72 1.86 35.71
CA HIS A 722 2.29 2.09 35.95
C HIS A 722 1.46 0.80 35.81
N ILE A 723 1.69 0.00 34.77
CA ILE A 723 1.04 -1.31 34.62
C ILE A 723 1.38 -2.22 35.81
N LYS A 724 2.64 -2.27 36.21
CA LYS A 724 3.09 -3.08 37.33
C LYS A 724 2.36 -2.71 38.62
N ALA A 725 2.16 -1.41 38.88
CA ALA A 725 1.37 -0.95 40.03
C ALA A 725 -0.08 -1.44 39.99
N LEU A 726 -0.72 -1.46 38.81
CA LEU A 726 -2.09 -1.96 38.64
C LEU A 726 -2.19 -3.48 38.86
N PHE A 727 -1.20 -4.25 38.43
CA PHE A 727 -1.13 -5.69 38.70
C PHE A 727 -0.89 -5.98 40.19
N LEU A 728 -0.04 -5.19 40.85
CA LEU A 728 0.15 -5.28 42.31
C LEU A 728 -1.15 -4.99 43.08
N GLN A 729 -1.92 -4.01 42.65
CA GLN A 729 -3.24 -3.73 43.24
C GLN A 729 -4.22 -4.92 43.06
N ALA A 730 -4.15 -5.62 41.92
CA ALA A 730 -4.94 -6.81 41.68
C ALA A 730 -4.51 -7.97 42.61
N LEU A 731 -3.19 -8.16 42.79
CA LEU A 731 -2.63 -9.16 43.71
C LEU A 731 -3.06 -8.89 45.16
N GLU A 732 -3.01 -7.64 45.63
CA GLU A 732 -3.50 -7.26 46.96
C GLU A 732 -5.00 -7.54 47.15
N SER A 733 -5.78 -7.46 46.07
CA SER A 733 -7.23 -7.73 46.09
C SER A 733 -7.56 -9.23 46.00
N ALA A 734 -6.66 -10.04 45.41
CA ALA A 734 -6.79 -11.48 45.25
C ALA A 734 -6.19 -12.27 46.43
N ALA A 735 -5.28 -11.64 47.20
CA ALA A 735 -4.77 -12.21 48.45
C ALA A 735 -5.96 -12.50 49.39
N PRO A 736 -6.01 -13.70 50.02
CA PRO A 736 -7.06 -14.00 50.97
C PRO A 736 -7.05 -12.94 52.06
N ARG A 737 -8.16 -12.20 52.20
CA ARG A 737 -8.40 -11.44 53.42
C ARG A 737 -8.36 -12.46 54.54
N GLU A 738 -7.31 -12.44 55.37
CA GLU A 738 -7.36 -13.08 56.68
C GLU A 738 -8.65 -12.60 57.33
N CYS A 739 -9.62 -13.51 57.47
CA CYS A 739 -10.95 -13.16 57.90
C CYS A 739 -10.84 -12.60 59.33
N PRO A 740 -11.17 -11.31 59.57
CA PRO A 740 -11.10 -10.75 60.92
C PRO A 740 -12.02 -11.50 61.89
N GLU A 741 -13.02 -12.23 61.36
CA GLU A 741 -13.93 -13.07 62.14
C GLU A 741 -13.23 -14.29 62.74
N ALA A 742 -12.30 -14.95 62.04
CA ALA A 742 -11.58 -16.10 62.60
C ALA A 742 -10.57 -15.68 63.68
N LEU A 743 -9.92 -14.52 63.50
CA LEU A 743 -9.06 -13.92 64.52
C LEU A 743 -9.86 -13.38 65.71
N ALA A 744 -11.06 -12.83 65.49
CA ALA A 744 -11.96 -12.36 66.56
C ALA A 744 -12.60 -13.51 67.34
N GLU A 745 -12.88 -14.65 66.69
CA GLU A 745 -13.40 -15.86 67.34
C GLU A 745 -12.32 -16.51 68.22
N VAL A 746 -11.08 -16.60 67.70
CA VAL A 746 -9.92 -17.07 68.49
C VAL A 746 -9.58 -16.11 69.63
N HIS A 747 -9.67 -14.78 69.43
CA HIS A 747 -9.49 -13.80 70.51
C HIS A 747 -10.63 -13.85 71.54
N GLY A 748 -11.86 -14.08 71.11
CA GLY A 748 -13.03 -14.26 71.98
C GLY A 748 -12.98 -15.55 72.80
N GLU A 749 -12.46 -16.64 72.24
CA GLU A 749 -12.18 -17.88 72.96
C GLU A 749 -11.02 -17.73 73.96
N LEU A 750 -9.97 -16.99 73.61
CA LEU A 750 -8.88 -16.65 74.52
C LEU A 750 -9.32 -15.72 75.67
N GLU A 751 -10.15 -14.71 75.39
CA GLU A 751 -10.70 -13.82 76.43
C GLU A 751 -11.71 -14.52 77.34
N SER A 752 -12.56 -15.41 76.80
CA SER A 752 -13.49 -16.19 77.62
C SER A 752 -12.77 -17.25 78.46
N GLY A 753 -11.73 -17.89 77.91
CA GLY A 753 -10.82 -18.76 78.66
C GLY A 753 -10.07 -18.02 79.78
N ALA A 754 -9.54 -16.82 79.51
CA ALA A 754 -8.87 -15.99 80.51
C ALA A 754 -9.83 -15.50 81.60
N ARG A 755 -11.07 -15.13 81.26
CA ARG A 755 -12.10 -14.75 82.23
C ARG A 755 -12.55 -15.93 83.09
N ALA A 756 -12.71 -17.12 82.51
CA ALA A 756 -13.02 -18.34 83.27
C ALA A 756 -11.89 -18.70 84.26
N GLN A 757 -10.63 -18.49 83.87
CA GLN A 757 -9.47 -18.74 84.72
C GLN A 757 -9.33 -17.73 85.88
N ILE A 758 -9.69 -16.46 85.65
CA ILE A 758 -9.73 -15.41 86.69
C ILE A 758 -10.87 -15.65 87.68
N VAL A 759 -12.05 -16.06 87.19
CA VAL A 759 -13.20 -16.40 88.05
C VAL A 759 -12.88 -17.64 88.89
N ALA A 760 -12.31 -18.69 88.29
CA ALA A 760 -11.88 -19.88 89.03
C ALA A 760 -10.81 -19.56 90.10
N ARG A 761 -9.88 -18.63 89.80
CA ARG A 761 -8.84 -18.21 90.76
C ARG A 761 -9.41 -17.39 91.92
N GLY A 762 -10.36 -16.50 91.64
CA GLY A 762 -11.07 -15.72 92.68
C GLY A 762 -12.01 -16.57 93.55
N GLU A 763 -12.52 -17.68 93.02
CA GLU A 763 -13.36 -18.63 93.77
C GLU A 763 -12.52 -19.54 94.68
N VAL A 764 -11.31 -19.90 94.24
CA VAL A 764 -10.30 -20.58 95.07
C VAL A 764 -9.75 -19.65 96.17
N GLU A 765 -9.50 -18.37 95.88
CA GLU A 765 -9.11 -17.37 96.90
C GLU A 765 -10.21 -17.14 97.95
N ARG A 766 -11.49 -17.07 97.53
CA ARG A 766 -12.63 -16.98 98.48
C ARG A 766 -12.77 -18.23 99.37
N LEU A 767 -12.47 -19.41 98.84
CA LEU A 767 -12.49 -20.65 99.63
C LEU A 767 -11.33 -20.73 100.62
N LEU A 768 -10.18 -20.14 100.29
CA LEU A 768 -9.01 -20.06 101.19
C LEU A 768 -9.17 -18.98 102.27
N ASP A 769 -9.90 -17.90 102.01
CA ASP A 769 -10.19 -16.83 102.98
C ASP A 769 -11.24 -17.23 104.03
N GLN A 770 -12.07 -18.23 103.77
CA GLN A 770 -13.04 -18.77 104.75
C GLN A 770 -12.39 -19.56 105.90
N TRP A 771 -11.07 -19.81 105.86
CA TRP A 771 -10.33 -20.66 106.80
C TRP A 771 -9.26 -19.94 107.63
N ARG A 772 -9.27 -18.61 107.73
CA ARG A 772 -8.34 -17.86 108.60
C ARG A 772 -9.04 -17.13 109.74
N VAL A 773 -8.75 -17.58 110.97
CA VAL A 773 -9.14 -16.97 112.25
C VAL A 773 -8.19 -15.80 112.57
N PRO A 774 -8.66 -14.67 113.15
CA PRO A 774 -7.86 -13.46 113.31
C PRO A 774 -7.05 -13.45 114.62
N VAL A 775 -5.80 -12.97 114.54
CA VAL A 775 -5.00 -12.54 115.71
C VAL A 775 -4.69 -11.05 115.55
N ALA A 776 -4.80 -10.34 116.66
CA ALA A 776 -4.84 -8.89 116.81
C ALA A 776 -3.44 -8.23 116.94
N GLU A 777 -3.48 -6.89 117.06
CA GLU A 777 -2.41 -5.93 117.41
C GLU A 777 -1.48 -5.53 116.24
N GLY A 778 -1.04 -4.28 116.06
CA GLY A 778 -1.08 -3.06 116.86
C GLY A 778 -0.52 -1.88 116.04
N ARG A 779 -0.49 -0.70 116.66
CA ARG A 779 -0.21 0.64 116.10
C ARG A 779 1.25 0.90 115.66
N ALA A 780 1.37 1.95 114.83
CA ALA A 780 2.37 3.05 114.80
C ALA A 780 3.51 3.02 113.76
N GLU A 781 3.63 4.15 113.03
CA GLU A 781 4.81 5.01 112.71
C GLU A 781 6.23 4.37 112.78
N SER A 782 7.25 4.65 111.94
CA SER A 782 7.64 5.76 111.05
C SER A 782 8.99 5.42 110.33
N ALA A 783 9.42 6.30 109.41
CA ALA A 783 10.79 6.54 108.87
C ALA A 783 11.27 5.64 107.69
N GLU A 784 11.49 6.21 106.49
CA GLU A 784 12.81 6.65 105.90
C GLU A 784 13.65 5.43 105.45
N ASP A 785 14.23 5.27 104.25
CA ASP A 785 14.77 6.18 103.24
C ASP A 785 14.90 5.50 101.85
N GLU A 786 15.06 6.35 100.81
CA GLU A 786 15.86 6.32 99.55
C GLU A 786 16.45 4.99 99.01
N GLU A 787 16.63 4.70 97.71
CA GLU A 787 17.01 5.44 96.49
C GLU A 787 16.39 4.71 95.25
N ALA A 788 15.77 5.38 94.28
CA ALA A 788 16.34 5.90 93.01
C ALA A 788 17.16 4.87 92.19
N VAL A 789 16.78 4.54 90.95
CA VAL A 789 17.33 5.06 89.66
C VAL A 789 16.83 4.04 88.60
N SER A 790 16.44 4.32 87.37
CA SER A 790 16.28 5.51 86.54
C SER A 790 15.40 5.14 85.33
N GLU A 791 14.58 6.10 84.88
CA GLU A 791 14.61 6.71 83.53
C GLU A 791 13.99 5.88 82.38
N ALA A 792 13.25 6.45 81.43
CA ALA A 792 13.02 7.83 81.01
C ALA A 792 11.67 7.86 80.24
N ARG A 793 10.75 8.78 80.57
CA ARG A 793 10.49 10.09 79.89
C ARG A 793 10.13 9.99 78.41
N LYS A 794 9.23 10.76 77.81
CA LYS A 794 8.13 11.69 78.17
C LYS A 794 7.57 12.16 76.78
N PRO A 795 6.41 12.83 76.73
CA PRO A 795 5.66 13.23 75.51
C PRO A 795 6.03 14.69 75.12
N PRO A 796 5.16 15.64 74.67
CA PRO A 796 4.00 15.68 73.76
C PRO A 796 4.10 16.82 72.69
N THR A 797 3.06 16.95 71.86
CA THR A 797 2.51 18.13 71.12
C THR A 797 3.24 19.51 71.10
N ARG A 798 3.35 20.13 69.89
CA ARG A 798 2.86 21.51 69.60
C ARG A 798 2.92 21.91 68.10
N ARG A 799 2.04 22.85 67.75
CA ARG A 799 1.70 23.42 66.42
C ARG A 799 2.72 24.45 65.87
N ARG A 800 2.84 24.48 64.51
CA ARG A 800 2.92 25.63 63.54
C ARG A 800 4.06 26.69 63.67
N PRO A 801 4.29 27.59 62.68
CA PRO A 801 4.07 27.59 61.21
C PRO A 801 5.23 28.21 60.37
N ARG A 802 4.97 28.40 59.05
CA ARG A 802 5.41 29.45 58.10
C ARG A 802 6.59 29.17 57.12
N LYS A 803 6.19 29.15 55.84
CA LYS A 803 6.72 29.87 54.67
C LYS A 803 8.25 30.02 54.53
N ARG A 804 8.79 29.40 53.49
CA ARG A 804 9.10 30.07 52.21
C ARG A 804 9.01 29.06 51.08
#